data_AF-X1AR30-F1
#
_entry.id   AF-X1AR30-F1
#
_cell.length_a   1.000
_cell.length_b   1.000
_cell.length_c   1.000
_cell.angle_alpha   90.00
_cell.angle_beta   90.00
_cell.angle_gamma   90.00
#
_symmetry.space_group_name_H-M   'P 1'
#
loop_
_entity.id
_entity.type
_entity.pdbx_description
1 polymer ?
#
loop_
_entity_poly.entity_id
_entity_poly.type
_entity_poly.pdbx_seq_one_letter_code
_entity_poly.pdbx_strand_id
1 'polypeptide(L)'
;DQIFYKDEIKEWFSLNGGDAYNLKNLNKKSDKDMEDDSRQAKKTEPSHFAGHIAKLEEYKNLLYQMNENDLGDLYKYKRKIEKILGKVMCRTERNTGISKQDNMIEEYTEKIEVETKEILNFIDIDRIAQVIGHRNCMEYWKSSPYLLNFMDDDYKLKKECIKGINDASLKVENALISAKKSFLPWGKISKYRKIAADNHKLEILLKNSMKNKAWKLLWIPPSLPYYQSNSFFDGLKDYTKSLIFSSWKVVPKAIASLCSYEAERNAKDFNKEQYGYGGIERRKIKELNFAIKEDEPASMNLITLFYPCMTLAKRINPLKVTQDYMKENGSLPSAEEMENEIKYKIRNILENTVLRKKLDSEGPFDQRWYWASLIFMDQIFYKDEIKEWFSLNGGDAYNLKNLNKKSDKDMEDDSRQAKKTEPSHFAGHIAKLEEFFNKEPLKIVEELGNPPKDLLSILSKIALASPAVTSLRTLSEYGKYKPVLFYNAALISFGFRSLYILPETISLIKQLCPDGPYWKKILQYNIAGNLQSLLDEYMQVLFESLGLMNLSDEKRIVCELGEHIEKVVSIRTPSLYLDEIKIKNNKVGEIKKRSMRCRFAMRFGRGVNQIGQEVSNITEVRNAFNSPFRPFILASTSIGQEGLDFHQYCHSIYHWNLPPNPVDLEQREGRIFRYKGHAIRKNIATQYKIKLLGNHFKSNLWDELFNIALKERESGANDLIPFWIFDQGKAKIQRHIPAMPMSREKNQKIALSRSLAVYRLVFGQPRQEDLINFINSQVGAGIDNLKIDEIINYRIDLTPR
;
A
#
# COMPACT_ATOMS: atom_id res chain seq x y z
N ASP A 1 -21.21 18.77 -21.20
CA ASP A 1 -21.37 20.21 -21.47
C ASP A 1 -20.76 21.06 -20.38
N GLN A 2 -19.74 21.86 -20.75
CA GLN A 2 -19.25 23.11 -20.14
C GLN A 2 -17.77 23.30 -20.53
N ILE A 3 -17.54 23.60 -21.81
CA ILE A 3 -16.27 24.14 -22.32
C ILE A 3 -16.57 25.59 -22.71
N PHE A 4 -16.65 26.49 -21.75
CA PHE A 4 -16.48 27.94 -21.92
C PHE A 4 -16.00 28.45 -20.56
N TYR A 5 -15.09 29.43 -20.52
CA TYR A 5 -14.46 30.05 -19.33
C TYR A 5 -13.10 29.50 -18.83
N LYS A 6 -12.36 28.72 -19.62
CA LYS A 6 -11.05 28.17 -19.16
C LYS A 6 -9.95 29.23 -19.01
N ASP A 7 -9.99 30.31 -19.78
CA ASP A 7 -8.95 31.35 -19.75
C ASP A 7 -9.31 32.51 -18.81
N GLU A 8 -10.60 32.84 -18.65
CA GLU A 8 -11.09 33.82 -17.68
C GLU A 8 -10.89 33.37 -16.22
N ILE A 9 -10.97 32.06 -15.96
CA ILE A 9 -10.71 31.49 -14.62
C ILE A 9 -9.21 31.52 -14.28
N LYS A 10 -8.32 31.28 -15.24
CA LYS A 10 -6.86 31.32 -15.02
C LYS A 10 -6.38 32.72 -14.63
N GLU A 11 -6.93 33.75 -15.26
CA GLU A 11 -6.57 35.15 -14.98
C GLU A 11 -7.03 35.57 -13.57
N TRP A 12 -8.19 35.09 -13.12
CA TRP A 12 -8.71 35.31 -11.76
C TRP A 12 -7.87 34.64 -10.66
N PHE A 13 -7.37 33.41 -10.89
CA PHE A 13 -6.49 32.71 -9.94
C PHE A 13 -5.09 33.34 -9.88
N SER A 14 -4.55 33.77 -11.03
CA SER A 14 -3.25 34.45 -11.17
C SER A 14 -3.18 35.74 -10.34
N LEU A 15 -4.24 36.54 -10.33
CA LEU A 15 -4.29 37.83 -9.63
C LEU A 15 -4.47 37.71 -8.10
N ASN A 16 -4.89 36.55 -7.58
CA ASN A 16 -5.22 36.36 -6.17
C ASN A 16 -4.27 35.42 -5.42
N GLY A 17 -3.10 35.11 -6.00
CA GLY A 17 -2.09 34.26 -5.35
C GLY A 17 -2.53 32.81 -5.15
N GLY A 18 -3.53 32.34 -5.92
CA GLY A 18 -3.93 30.94 -5.93
C GLY A 18 -3.07 30.18 -6.93
N ASP A 19 -2.38 29.13 -6.47
CA ASP A 19 -1.63 28.23 -7.35
C ASP A 19 -2.55 27.65 -8.44
N ALA A 20 -2.34 28.08 -9.69
CA ALA A 20 -3.01 27.58 -10.88
C ALA A 20 -2.54 26.16 -11.28
N TYR A 21 -2.21 25.30 -10.30
CA TYR A 21 -1.59 23.99 -10.54
C TYR A 21 -2.58 22.82 -10.64
N ASN A 22 -3.89 23.04 -10.54
CA ASN A 22 -4.88 21.95 -10.47
C ASN A 22 -5.84 21.81 -11.67
N LEU A 23 -5.43 22.23 -12.88
CA LEU A 23 -6.23 22.03 -14.11
C LEU A 23 -5.46 21.36 -15.26
N LYS A 24 -4.26 20.80 -15.02
CA LYS A 24 -3.37 20.29 -16.07
C LYS A 24 -3.35 18.77 -16.33
N ASN A 25 -4.21 17.96 -15.73
CA ASN A 25 -4.24 16.50 -15.99
C ASN A 25 -5.52 16.01 -16.68
N LEU A 26 -6.03 16.77 -17.66
CA LEU A 26 -6.95 16.24 -18.67
C LEU A 26 -6.44 16.65 -20.05
N ASN A 27 -6.02 15.62 -20.81
CA ASN A 27 -5.58 15.57 -22.21
C ASN A 27 -4.10 15.87 -22.51
N LYS A 28 -3.39 14.81 -22.92
CA LYS A 28 -2.16 14.87 -23.71
C LYS A 28 -2.47 15.54 -25.06
N LYS A 29 -1.90 16.72 -25.31
CA LYS A 29 -1.60 17.22 -26.66
C LYS A 29 -0.18 17.81 -26.65
N SER A 30 0.53 17.60 -27.76
CA SER A 30 1.94 17.90 -27.97
C SER A 30 2.25 19.40 -27.99
N ASP A 31 3.44 19.76 -27.52
CA ASP A 31 3.99 21.12 -27.35
C ASP A 31 4.13 21.98 -28.63
N LYS A 32 3.65 21.51 -29.80
CA LYS A 32 3.77 22.23 -31.09
C LYS A 32 2.54 23.06 -31.48
N ASP A 33 1.41 22.91 -30.80
CA ASP A 33 0.19 23.68 -31.08
C ASP A 33 0.05 24.94 -30.18
N MET A 34 1.03 25.22 -29.31
CA MET A 34 0.98 26.30 -28.31
C MET A 34 1.47 27.67 -28.81
N GLU A 35 2.22 27.73 -29.93
CA GLU A 35 2.77 29.00 -30.42
C GLU A 35 1.79 29.82 -31.27
N ASP A 36 0.82 29.19 -31.95
CA ASP A 36 -0.14 29.89 -32.81
C ASP A 36 -1.31 30.55 -32.03
N ASP A 37 -1.74 29.96 -30.89
CA ASP A 37 -2.78 30.55 -30.03
C ASP A 37 -2.31 31.81 -29.27
N SER A 38 -0.99 31.99 -29.11
CA SER A 38 -0.40 33.13 -28.40
C SER A 38 -0.52 34.46 -29.16
N ARG A 39 -0.80 34.41 -30.47
CA ARG A 39 -0.91 35.63 -31.32
C ARG A 39 -2.33 36.16 -31.47
N GLN A 40 -3.35 35.42 -31.03
CA GLN A 40 -4.76 35.87 -31.11
C GLN A 40 -5.35 36.38 -29.77
N ALA A 41 -4.62 36.28 -28.65
CA ALA A 41 -5.09 36.72 -27.33
C ALA A 41 -4.75 38.19 -26.97
N LYS A 42 -4.76 39.10 -27.94
CA LYS A 42 -4.65 40.55 -27.70
C LYS A 42 -5.85 41.28 -28.29
N LYS A 43 -7.03 41.12 -27.68
CA LYS A 43 -8.19 42.02 -27.80
C LYS A 43 -9.37 41.48 -26.96
N THR A 44 -9.29 41.65 -25.65
CA THR A 44 -10.46 41.64 -24.75
C THR A 44 -10.17 42.58 -23.59
N GLU A 45 -11.12 43.47 -23.30
CA GLU A 45 -10.95 44.59 -22.39
C GLU A 45 -10.88 44.16 -20.90
N PRO A 46 -9.97 44.73 -20.10
CA PRO A 46 -9.81 44.41 -18.67
C PRO A 46 -10.85 45.09 -17.74
N SER A 47 -11.89 45.73 -18.28
CA SER A 47 -12.82 46.59 -17.52
C SER A 47 -13.82 45.80 -16.65
N HIS A 48 -14.18 44.58 -17.03
CA HIS A 48 -15.26 43.84 -16.38
C HIS A 48 -14.86 43.19 -15.03
N PHE A 49 -13.56 42.87 -14.84
CA PHE A 49 -13.05 42.22 -13.62
C PHE A 49 -12.53 43.19 -12.55
N ALA A 50 -12.07 44.39 -12.92
CA ALA A 50 -11.57 45.39 -11.97
C ALA A 50 -12.64 45.76 -10.91
N GLY A 51 -13.90 45.89 -11.34
CA GLY A 51 -15.03 46.17 -10.43
C GLY A 51 -15.44 45.00 -9.53
N HIS A 52 -14.97 43.78 -9.81
CA HIS A 52 -15.17 42.60 -8.95
C HIS A 52 -14.04 42.45 -7.92
N ILE A 53 -12.81 42.79 -8.29
CA ILE A 53 -11.65 42.81 -7.40
C ILE A 53 -11.81 43.88 -6.31
N ALA A 54 -12.24 45.10 -6.68
CA ALA A 54 -12.50 46.17 -5.72
C ALA A 54 -13.54 45.78 -4.65
N LYS A 55 -14.57 45.02 -5.01
CA LYS A 55 -15.62 44.55 -4.08
C LYS A 55 -15.13 43.49 -3.10
N LEU A 56 -14.17 42.65 -3.51
CA LEU A 56 -13.51 41.70 -2.61
C LEU A 56 -12.57 42.41 -1.63
N GLU A 57 -11.93 43.50 -2.07
CA GLU A 57 -11.10 44.34 -1.19
C GLU A 57 -11.92 45.20 -0.22
N GLU A 58 -13.10 45.71 -0.63
CA GLU A 58 -14.04 46.37 0.28
C GLU A 58 -14.58 45.40 1.33
N TYR A 59 -15.01 44.20 0.91
CA TYR A 59 -15.41 43.13 1.82
C TYR A 59 -14.29 42.74 2.79
N LYS A 60 -13.03 42.71 2.32
CA LYS A 60 -11.83 42.51 3.15
C LYS A 60 -11.67 43.61 4.19
N ASN A 61 -11.71 44.87 3.80
CA ASN A 61 -11.48 45.99 4.72
C ASN A 61 -12.54 46.03 5.83
N LEU A 62 -13.80 45.73 5.49
CA LEU A 62 -14.90 45.60 6.46
C LEU A 62 -14.70 44.41 7.42
N LEU A 63 -14.14 43.29 6.96
CA LEU A 63 -13.78 42.16 7.81
C LEU A 63 -12.69 42.52 8.83
N TYR A 64 -11.71 43.37 8.48
CA TYR A 64 -10.64 43.78 9.40
C TYR A 64 -11.04 44.86 10.42
N GLN A 65 -12.09 45.64 10.15
CA GLN A 65 -12.53 46.78 10.97
C GLN A 65 -13.76 46.46 11.84
N MET A 66 -14.09 45.18 11.99
CA MET A 66 -15.35 44.68 12.55
C MET A 66 -15.69 45.29 13.93
N ASN A 67 -16.62 46.26 13.95
CA ASN A 67 -17.33 46.74 15.13
C ASN A 67 -18.82 46.37 15.00
N GLU A 68 -19.58 46.34 16.10
CA GLU A 68 -21.02 45.94 16.11
C GLU A 68 -21.90 46.70 15.10
N ASN A 69 -21.47 47.89 14.66
CA ASN A 69 -22.21 48.75 13.72
C ASN A 69 -22.04 48.39 12.22
N ASP A 70 -21.10 47.52 11.84
CA ASP A 70 -20.74 47.27 10.42
C ASP A 70 -21.28 45.94 9.85
N LEU A 71 -22.01 45.17 10.65
CA LEU A 71 -22.52 43.82 10.31
C LEU A 71 -23.50 43.83 9.12
N GLY A 72 -24.32 44.88 9.00
CA GLY A 72 -25.32 45.01 7.95
C GLY A 72 -24.71 45.18 6.54
N ASP A 73 -23.64 45.96 6.44
CA ASP A 73 -22.94 46.18 5.18
C ASP A 73 -22.17 44.93 4.75
N LEU A 74 -21.55 44.25 5.70
CA LEU A 74 -20.82 43.01 5.44
C LEU A 74 -21.72 41.91 4.85
N TYR A 75 -22.96 41.79 5.37
CA TYR A 75 -23.98 40.88 4.81
C TYR A 75 -24.43 41.26 3.38
N LYS A 76 -24.56 42.55 3.11
CA LYS A 76 -24.93 43.08 1.79
C LYS A 76 -23.84 42.81 0.75
N TYR A 77 -22.58 42.97 1.12
CA TYR A 77 -21.43 42.65 0.26
C TYR A 77 -21.30 41.15 0.03
N LYS A 78 -21.44 40.33 1.08
CA LYS A 78 -21.52 38.86 0.97
C LYS A 78 -22.53 38.44 -0.11
N ARG A 79 -23.80 38.82 0.02
CA ARG A 79 -24.85 38.40 -0.94
C ARG A 79 -24.57 38.84 -2.38
N LYS A 80 -23.96 40.01 -2.57
CA LYS A 80 -23.54 40.48 -3.90
C LYS A 80 -22.45 39.58 -4.48
N ILE A 81 -21.45 39.23 -3.69
CA ILE A 81 -20.36 38.33 -4.09
C ILE A 81 -20.90 36.94 -4.43
N GLU A 82 -21.78 36.37 -3.60
CA GLU A 82 -22.43 35.08 -3.86
C GLU A 82 -23.22 35.06 -5.17
N LYS A 83 -24.00 36.12 -5.44
CA LYS A 83 -24.79 36.24 -6.69
C LYS A 83 -23.90 36.32 -7.93
N ILE A 84 -22.69 36.84 -7.81
CA ILE A 84 -21.73 36.97 -8.92
C ILE A 84 -21.00 35.64 -9.11
N LEU A 85 -20.37 35.13 -8.04
CA LEU A 85 -19.59 33.90 -8.08
C LEU A 85 -20.46 32.68 -8.39
N GLY A 86 -21.70 32.63 -7.86
CA GLY A 86 -22.65 31.54 -8.11
C GLY A 86 -23.06 31.36 -9.59
N LYS A 87 -22.75 32.31 -10.47
CA LYS A 87 -22.97 32.19 -11.92
C LYS A 87 -21.88 31.39 -12.63
N VAL A 88 -20.67 31.36 -12.07
CA VAL A 88 -19.46 30.82 -12.73
C VAL A 88 -18.81 29.69 -11.93
N MET A 89 -19.13 29.57 -10.65
CA MET A 89 -18.67 28.51 -9.78
C MET A 89 -19.79 28.07 -8.84
N CYS A 90 -19.97 26.77 -8.70
CA CYS A 90 -20.73 26.18 -7.60
C CYS A 90 -19.75 25.46 -6.69
N ARG A 91 -20.02 25.49 -5.39
CA ARG A 91 -19.26 24.75 -4.39
C ARG A 91 -20.15 23.69 -3.78
N THR A 92 -19.98 22.47 -4.23
CA THR A 92 -20.48 21.28 -3.53
C THR A 92 -19.61 20.93 -2.29
N GLU A 93 -18.79 21.88 -1.82
CA GLU A 93 -17.77 21.66 -0.79
C GLU A 93 -18.36 21.27 0.58
N ARG A 94 -17.49 20.61 1.37
CA ARG A 94 -17.68 19.84 2.61
C ARG A 94 -18.59 20.42 3.71
N ASN A 95 -19.14 21.61 3.64
CA ASN A 95 -19.73 22.34 4.78
C ASN A 95 -20.90 21.63 5.50
N THR A 96 -21.88 21.08 4.77
CA THR A 96 -22.96 20.27 5.37
C THR A 96 -22.52 18.86 5.77
N GLY A 97 -21.37 18.42 5.22
CA GLY A 97 -20.74 17.15 5.52
C GLY A 97 -19.66 17.22 6.59
N ILE A 98 -19.29 18.38 7.15
CA ILE A 98 -18.20 18.49 8.13
C ILE A 98 -18.49 17.59 9.34
N SER A 99 -19.73 17.58 9.84
CA SER A 99 -20.14 16.70 10.94
C SER A 99 -20.06 15.21 10.57
N LYS A 100 -20.56 14.81 9.39
CA LYS A 100 -20.46 13.42 8.89
C LYS A 100 -19.02 13.02 8.50
N GLN A 101 -18.17 13.97 8.16
CA GLN A 101 -16.76 13.76 7.81
C GLN A 101 -15.92 13.60 9.08
N ASP A 102 -16.20 14.37 10.12
CA ASP A 102 -15.60 14.16 11.45
C ASP A 102 -16.00 12.81 12.03
N ASN A 103 -17.20 12.30 11.71
CA ASN A 103 -17.59 10.93 12.06
C ASN A 103 -16.67 9.86 11.43
N MET A 104 -15.98 10.17 10.32
CA MET A 104 -15.03 9.28 9.65
C MET A 104 -13.60 9.37 10.19
N ILE A 105 -13.31 10.27 11.13
CA ILE A 105 -11.99 10.39 11.77
C ILE A 105 -12.10 9.96 13.23
N GLU A 106 -11.17 9.13 13.66
CA GLU A 106 -11.03 8.73 15.06
C GLU A 106 -9.62 9.04 15.53
N GLU A 107 -9.53 9.81 16.61
CA GLU A 107 -8.25 10.24 17.17
C GLU A 107 -7.82 9.34 18.33
N TYR A 108 -6.61 8.80 18.22
CA TYR A 108 -6.00 7.93 19.20
C TYR A 108 -4.89 8.69 19.93
N THR A 109 -5.08 8.88 21.24
CA THR A 109 -4.05 9.38 22.15
C THR A 109 -3.59 8.23 23.03
N GLU A 110 -2.51 7.54 22.65
CA GLU A 110 -1.99 6.45 23.47
C GLU A 110 -1.32 7.00 24.74
N LYS A 111 -1.76 6.50 25.90
CA LYS A 111 -1.10 6.77 27.18
C LYS A 111 -0.01 5.74 27.39
N ILE A 112 1.24 6.13 27.14
CA ILE A 112 2.43 5.36 27.53
C ILE A 112 3.32 6.26 28.40
N GLU A 113 3.85 5.68 29.47
CA GLU A 113 4.78 6.34 30.38
C GLU A 113 6.19 6.32 29.80
N VAL A 114 6.93 7.42 30.00
CA VAL A 114 8.34 7.49 29.59
C VAL A 114 9.16 6.62 30.53
N GLU A 115 9.89 5.64 30.00
CA GLU A 115 10.70 4.76 30.82
C GLU A 115 11.99 5.45 31.31
N THR A 116 12.51 5.04 32.48
CA THR A 116 13.78 5.55 33.02
C THR A 116 14.94 5.44 32.02
N LYS A 117 14.95 4.39 31.19
CA LYS A 117 15.99 4.20 30.16
C LYS A 117 15.96 5.27 29.07
N GLU A 118 14.78 5.75 28.69
CA GLU A 118 14.65 6.84 27.71
C GLU A 118 15.25 8.13 28.26
N ILE A 119 15.02 8.41 29.55
CA ILE A 119 15.60 9.58 30.24
C ILE A 119 17.12 9.45 30.34
N LEU A 120 17.63 8.27 30.69
CA LEU A 120 19.08 8.02 30.70
C LEU A 120 19.70 8.20 29.30
N ASN A 121 19.00 7.75 28.25
CA ASN A 121 19.40 7.97 26.87
C ASN A 121 19.48 9.46 26.53
N PHE A 122 18.50 10.27 26.97
CA PHE A 122 18.55 11.73 26.81
C PHE A 122 19.78 12.34 27.48
N ILE A 123 20.05 11.96 28.74
CA ILE A 123 21.21 12.46 29.49
C ILE A 123 22.52 12.14 28.76
N ASP A 124 22.64 10.93 28.20
CA ASP A 124 23.82 10.53 27.43
C ASP A 124 23.97 11.34 26.14
N ILE A 125 22.89 11.52 25.37
CA ILE A 125 22.91 12.32 24.14
C ILE A 125 23.19 13.80 24.44
N ASP A 126 22.62 14.36 25.51
CA ASP A 126 22.87 15.74 25.91
C ASP A 126 24.32 15.94 26.37
N ARG A 127 24.89 15.00 27.14
CA ARG A 127 26.31 15.02 27.51
C ARG A 127 27.21 15.04 26.28
N ILE A 128 26.92 14.19 25.29
CA ILE A 128 27.67 14.18 24.02
C ILE A 128 27.53 15.54 23.32
N ALA A 129 26.30 16.06 23.20
CA ALA A 129 26.00 17.33 22.55
C ALA A 129 26.74 18.51 23.19
N GLN A 130 26.77 18.58 24.53
CA GLN A 130 27.49 19.60 25.28
C GLN A 130 28.99 19.58 25.00
N VAL A 131 29.61 18.40 24.98
CA VAL A 131 31.04 18.24 24.72
C VAL A 131 31.44 18.72 23.32
N ILE A 132 30.57 18.53 22.33
CA ILE A 132 30.80 18.98 20.95
C ILE A 132 30.24 20.39 20.65
N GLY A 133 29.77 21.11 21.67
CA GLY A 133 29.22 22.46 21.52
C GLY A 133 27.88 22.53 20.75
N HIS A 134 27.14 21.42 20.65
CA HIS A 134 25.82 21.39 20.02
C HIS A 134 24.73 21.71 21.06
N ARG A 135 23.91 22.73 20.79
CA ARG A 135 22.80 23.12 21.68
C ARG A 135 21.51 22.37 21.34
N ASN A 136 20.71 22.06 22.36
CA ASN A 136 19.33 21.54 22.25
C ASN A 136 19.19 20.28 21.39
N CYS A 137 19.39 19.10 22.00
CA CYS A 137 19.16 17.80 21.37
C CYS A 137 17.76 17.21 21.64
N MET A 138 16.91 17.92 22.39
CA MET A 138 15.62 17.43 22.89
C MET A 138 14.70 16.96 21.77
N GLU A 139 14.50 17.77 20.72
CA GLU A 139 13.61 17.39 19.61
C GLU A 139 14.14 16.20 18.80
N TYR A 140 15.46 16.05 18.69
CA TYR A 140 16.06 14.89 18.04
C TYR A 140 15.86 13.62 18.86
N TRP A 141 16.15 13.68 20.16
CA TRP A 141 15.99 12.55 21.09
C TRP A 141 14.54 12.06 21.15
N LYS A 142 13.57 12.97 21.30
CA LYS A 142 12.14 12.60 21.31
C LYS A 142 11.69 11.92 20.02
N SER A 143 12.35 12.22 18.90
CA SER A 143 11.89 11.82 17.58
C SER A 143 12.51 10.51 17.10
N SER A 144 13.73 10.14 17.50
CA SER A 144 14.38 8.94 16.98
C SER A 144 15.02 8.09 18.07
N PRO A 145 14.72 6.78 18.13
CA PRO A 145 15.54 5.84 18.90
C PRO A 145 16.93 5.73 18.29
N TYR A 146 17.92 5.36 19.12
CA TYR A 146 19.29 5.09 18.71
C TYR A 146 19.87 6.19 17.80
N LEU A 147 19.68 7.45 18.20
CA LEU A 147 19.86 8.64 17.36
C LEU A 147 21.18 8.64 16.56
N LEU A 148 22.32 8.48 17.23
CA LEU A 148 23.64 8.52 16.58
C LEU A 148 23.93 7.31 15.66
N ASN A 149 23.20 6.20 15.80
CA ASN A 149 23.33 5.04 14.91
C ASN A 149 22.64 5.30 13.56
N PHE A 150 21.49 5.99 13.58
CA PHE A 150 20.68 6.22 12.37
C PHE A 150 20.93 7.57 11.70
N MET A 151 21.38 8.58 12.45
CA MET A 151 21.62 9.93 11.94
C MET A 151 22.68 9.91 10.82
N ASP A 152 22.35 10.53 9.69
CA ASP A 152 23.23 10.65 8.53
C ASP A 152 24.30 11.75 8.75
N ASP A 153 25.36 11.74 7.95
CA ASP A 153 26.53 12.62 8.09
C ASP A 153 26.23 14.10 7.75
N ASP A 154 25.04 14.41 7.21
CA ASP A 154 24.57 15.77 6.92
C ASP A 154 24.10 16.52 8.18
N TYR A 155 23.85 15.79 9.29
CA TYR A 155 23.51 16.41 10.56
C TYR A 155 24.75 16.96 11.28
N LYS A 156 24.70 18.23 11.70
CA LYS A 156 25.79 18.88 12.45
C LYS A 156 26.21 18.08 13.70
N LEU A 157 25.24 17.56 14.47
CA LEU A 157 25.51 16.72 15.64
C LEU A 157 26.38 15.50 15.28
N LYS A 158 26.02 14.79 14.21
CA LYS A 158 26.74 13.60 13.72
C LYS A 158 28.13 13.96 13.20
N LYS A 159 28.23 15.01 12.39
CA LYS A 159 29.49 15.49 11.80
C LYS A 159 30.52 15.87 12.87
N GLU A 160 30.12 16.64 13.89
CA GLU A 160 31.02 17.05 14.98
C GLU A 160 31.39 15.85 15.88
N CYS A 161 30.48 14.89 16.10
CA CYS A 161 30.82 13.66 16.81
C CYS A 161 31.89 12.84 16.07
N ILE A 162 31.74 12.65 14.76
CA ILE A 162 32.73 11.94 13.93
C ILE A 162 34.07 12.67 13.93
N LYS A 163 34.04 14.00 13.78
CA LYS A 163 35.25 14.83 13.88
C LYS A 163 35.95 14.63 15.22
N GLY A 164 35.22 14.69 16.33
CA GLY A 164 35.78 14.47 17.66
C GLY A 164 36.39 13.07 17.87
N ILE A 165 35.84 12.03 17.23
CA ILE A 165 36.41 10.68 17.22
C ILE A 165 37.71 10.65 16.40
N ASN A 166 37.71 11.24 15.20
CA ASN A 166 38.88 11.27 14.31
C ASN A 166 40.03 12.09 14.90
N ASP A 167 39.71 13.18 15.62
CA ASP A 167 40.66 14.04 16.32
C ASP A 167 41.15 13.44 17.65
N ALA A 168 40.72 12.21 18.01
CA ALA A 168 41.03 11.52 19.26
C ALA A 168 40.74 12.37 20.52
N SER A 169 39.63 13.12 20.50
CA SER A 169 39.24 13.98 21.62
C SER A 169 38.80 13.14 22.82
N LEU A 170 39.61 13.16 23.89
CA LEU A 170 39.32 12.45 25.14
C LEU A 170 37.95 12.79 25.73
N LYS A 171 37.50 14.05 25.60
CA LYS A 171 36.18 14.47 26.09
C LYS A 171 35.06 13.77 25.32
N VAL A 172 35.18 13.69 23.99
CA VAL A 172 34.19 13.05 23.11
C VAL A 172 34.21 11.54 23.33
N GLU A 173 35.38 10.93 23.38
CA GLU A 173 35.52 9.50 23.65
C GLU A 173 34.90 9.11 25.00
N ASN A 174 35.21 9.84 26.08
CA ASN A 174 34.65 9.57 27.40
C ASN A 174 33.11 9.69 27.41
N ALA A 175 32.56 10.71 26.72
CA ALA A 175 31.12 10.85 26.59
C ALA A 175 30.49 9.66 25.84
N LEU A 176 31.08 9.22 24.72
CA LEU A 176 30.60 8.05 23.97
C LEU A 176 30.72 6.74 24.77
N ILE A 177 31.81 6.55 25.52
CA ILE A 177 32.01 5.39 26.40
C ILE A 177 30.93 5.34 27.48
N SER A 178 30.63 6.47 28.11
CA SER A 178 29.54 6.56 29.10
C SER A 178 28.18 6.20 28.49
N ALA A 179 27.97 6.57 27.22
CA ALA A 179 26.75 6.33 26.46
C ALA A 179 26.65 4.93 25.82
N LYS A 180 27.56 4.00 26.12
CA LYS A 180 27.61 2.67 25.47
C LYS A 180 26.28 1.91 25.48
N LYS A 181 25.49 2.03 26.56
CA LYS A 181 24.19 1.37 26.71
C LYS A 181 23.09 2.00 25.84
N SER A 182 23.30 3.22 25.39
CA SER A 182 22.38 4.02 24.57
C SER A 182 22.54 3.78 23.07
N PHE A 183 23.56 3.01 22.65
CA PHE A 183 23.80 2.63 21.26
C PHE A 183 23.21 1.28 20.88
N LEU A 184 22.83 1.16 19.60
CA LEU A 184 22.24 -0.04 19.03
C LEU A 184 23.23 -1.23 19.05
N PRO A 185 22.95 -2.34 19.75
CA PRO A 185 23.90 -3.43 19.91
C PRO A 185 23.87 -4.41 18.72
N TRP A 186 24.72 -4.19 17.70
CA TRP A 186 24.78 -5.03 16.50
C TRP A 186 24.98 -6.53 16.80
N GLY A 187 25.72 -6.88 17.86
CA GLY A 187 25.91 -8.27 18.28
C GLY A 187 24.62 -8.98 18.73
N LYS A 188 23.58 -8.24 19.13
CA LYS A 188 22.23 -8.78 19.35
C LYS A 188 21.49 -8.95 18.02
N ILE A 189 21.60 -7.96 17.14
CA ILE A 189 20.97 -7.96 15.80
C ILE A 189 21.43 -9.15 14.98
N SER A 190 22.75 -9.37 14.90
CA SER A 190 23.37 -10.48 14.17
C SER A 190 22.88 -11.85 14.62
N LYS A 191 22.33 -11.96 15.84
CA LYS A 191 21.79 -13.19 16.43
C LYS A 191 20.25 -13.21 16.53
N TYR A 192 19.54 -12.28 15.86
CA TYR A 192 18.07 -12.15 15.94
C TYR A 192 17.52 -11.96 17.37
N ARG A 193 18.29 -11.37 18.28
CA ARG A 193 17.83 -11.12 19.66
C ARG A 193 16.93 -9.89 19.74
N LYS A 194 15.96 -9.91 20.65
CA LYS A 194 15.06 -8.76 20.88
C LYS A 194 15.88 -7.49 21.17
N ILE A 195 15.51 -6.41 20.51
CA ILE A 195 16.03 -5.06 20.72
C ILE A 195 14.95 -4.28 21.47
N ALA A 196 15.33 -3.44 22.43
CA ALA A 196 14.38 -2.54 23.08
C ALA A 196 13.99 -1.42 22.10
N ALA A 197 12.78 -0.88 22.21
CA ALA A 197 12.43 0.29 21.40
C ALA A 197 13.27 1.52 21.82
N ASP A 198 13.53 1.66 23.13
CA ASP A 198 14.24 2.78 23.77
C ASP A 198 13.72 4.17 23.29
N ASN A 199 12.43 4.20 22.93
CA ASN A 199 11.68 5.37 22.49
C ASN A 199 10.18 5.06 22.53
N HIS A 200 9.41 5.87 23.26
CA HIS A 200 7.97 5.63 23.47
C HIS A 200 7.16 5.68 22.16
N LYS A 201 7.49 6.57 21.22
CA LYS A 201 6.78 6.64 19.91
C LYS A 201 6.97 5.35 19.12
N LEU A 202 8.18 4.78 19.14
CA LEU A 202 8.45 3.50 18.48
C LEU A 202 7.73 2.34 19.19
N GLU A 203 7.70 2.33 20.52
CA GLU A 203 6.98 1.28 21.28
C GLU A 203 5.48 1.28 20.95
N ILE A 204 4.85 2.47 20.92
CA ILE A 204 3.47 2.66 20.47
C ILE A 204 3.27 2.08 19.07
N LEU A 205 4.12 2.50 18.12
CA LEU A 205 4.01 2.08 16.73
C LEU A 205 4.16 0.56 16.59
N LEU A 206 5.16 -0.04 17.25
CA LEU A 206 5.35 -1.49 17.23
C LEU A 206 4.15 -2.23 17.84
N LYS A 207 3.64 -1.77 18.98
CA LYS A 207 2.46 -2.35 19.65
C LYS A 207 1.24 -2.34 18.73
N ASN A 208 1.00 -1.22 18.02
CA ASN A 208 -0.15 -1.07 17.14
C ASN A 208 0.02 -1.83 15.82
N SER A 209 1.14 -1.62 15.12
CA SER A 209 1.38 -2.20 13.80
C SER A 209 1.67 -3.70 13.82
N MET A 210 2.13 -4.26 14.96
CA MET A 210 2.36 -5.70 15.16
C MET A 210 1.24 -6.38 15.96
N LYS A 211 0.16 -5.66 16.31
CA LYS A 211 -0.99 -6.18 17.04
C LYS A 211 -1.54 -7.44 16.37
N ASN A 212 -2.02 -8.39 17.17
CA ASN A 212 -2.57 -9.68 16.71
C ASN A 212 -1.62 -10.46 15.78
N LYS A 213 -0.30 -10.28 15.94
CA LYS A 213 0.74 -10.94 15.13
C LYS A 213 0.64 -10.57 13.63
N ALA A 214 0.31 -9.32 13.30
CA ALA A 214 0.24 -8.81 11.93
C ALA A 214 1.53 -8.99 11.11
N TRP A 215 2.69 -9.20 11.76
CA TRP A 215 3.94 -9.60 11.09
C TRP A 215 3.83 -10.91 10.28
N LYS A 216 2.80 -11.74 10.53
CA LYS A 216 2.48 -12.93 9.75
C LYS A 216 1.82 -12.63 8.40
N LEU A 217 1.34 -11.41 8.17
CA LEU A 217 0.70 -11.05 6.91
C LEU A 217 1.74 -10.83 5.81
N LEU A 218 1.52 -11.48 4.66
CA LEU A 218 2.15 -11.15 3.39
C LEU A 218 1.36 -10.10 2.60
N TRP A 219 0.04 -10.04 2.83
CA TRP A 219 -0.88 -9.04 2.31
C TRP A 219 -1.99 -8.73 3.33
N ILE A 220 -2.67 -7.62 3.13
CA ILE A 220 -3.82 -7.20 3.93
C ILE A 220 -5.03 -8.08 3.60
N PRO A 221 -5.80 -8.57 4.60
CA PRO A 221 -7.01 -9.33 4.34
C PRO A 221 -7.98 -8.55 3.44
N PRO A 222 -8.64 -9.19 2.46
CA PRO A 222 -9.59 -8.49 1.60
C PRO A 222 -10.76 -7.92 2.40
N SER A 223 -11.30 -6.81 1.91
CA SER A 223 -12.45 -6.13 2.51
C SER A 223 -13.72 -6.98 2.44
N LEU A 224 -13.83 -7.87 1.44
CA LEU A 224 -14.96 -8.78 1.24
C LEU A 224 -14.48 -10.23 0.99
N PRO A 225 -14.10 -10.99 2.03
CA PRO A 225 -13.68 -12.39 1.87
C PRO A 225 -14.84 -13.26 1.35
N TYR A 226 -14.51 -14.27 0.54
CA TYR A 226 -15.49 -15.19 -0.03
C TYR A 226 -15.82 -16.36 0.90
N TYR A 227 -14.95 -16.65 1.86
CA TYR A 227 -15.16 -17.70 2.85
C TYR A 227 -14.46 -17.34 4.16
N GLN A 228 -14.93 -17.93 5.25
CA GLN A 228 -14.28 -17.83 6.56
C GLN A 228 -13.05 -18.74 6.56
N SER A 229 -11.86 -18.14 6.77
CA SER A 229 -10.61 -18.89 6.65
C SER A 229 -10.34 -19.80 7.86
N ASN A 230 -10.98 -19.52 9.00
CA ASN A 230 -10.69 -20.10 10.31
C ASN A 230 -9.19 -20.02 10.65
N SER A 231 -8.55 -18.92 10.25
CA SER A 231 -7.11 -18.73 10.34
C SER A 231 -6.75 -17.42 11.05
N PHE A 232 -5.45 -17.15 11.22
CA PHE A 232 -4.99 -15.90 11.82
C PHE A 232 -5.39 -14.65 11.03
N PHE A 233 -5.77 -14.78 9.75
CA PHE A 233 -6.30 -13.68 8.94
C PHE A 233 -7.62 -13.13 9.50
N ASP A 234 -8.50 -13.97 10.05
CA ASP A 234 -9.82 -13.55 10.53
C ASP A 234 -9.73 -12.59 11.73
N GLY A 235 -8.72 -12.81 12.59
CA GLY A 235 -8.38 -11.91 13.70
C GLY A 235 -7.71 -10.59 13.28
N LEU A 236 -7.44 -10.43 11.99
CA LEU A 236 -6.78 -9.27 11.37
C LEU A 236 -7.64 -8.60 10.29
N LYS A 237 -8.92 -8.95 10.14
CA LYS A 237 -9.83 -8.35 9.15
C LYS A 237 -9.87 -6.82 9.17
N ASP A 238 -9.70 -6.22 10.36
CA ASP A 238 -9.73 -4.77 10.56
C ASP A 238 -8.34 -4.11 10.35
N TYR A 239 -7.29 -4.88 10.04
CA TYR A 239 -5.93 -4.38 9.86
C TYR A 239 -5.81 -3.36 8.71
N THR A 240 -4.95 -2.36 8.89
CA THR A 240 -4.64 -1.33 7.90
C THR A 240 -3.15 -1.01 7.93
N LYS A 241 -2.61 -0.56 6.80
CA LYS A 241 -1.29 0.08 6.77
C LYS A 241 -1.28 1.36 7.59
N SER A 242 -0.07 1.78 7.97
CA SER A 242 0.20 3.02 8.69
C SER A 242 1.13 3.94 7.91
N LEU A 243 0.71 5.19 7.70
CA LEU A 243 1.49 6.27 7.11
C LEU A 243 2.02 7.17 8.22
N ILE A 244 3.32 7.49 8.22
CA ILE A 244 3.97 8.21 9.30
C ILE A 244 4.62 9.48 8.75
N PHE A 245 4.30 10.63 9.33
CA PHE A 245 4.92 11.91 8.99
C PHE A 245 5.79 12.43 10.12
N SER A 246 7.08 12.59 9.84
CA SER A 246 8.07 13.16 10.76
C SER A 246 8.64 14.47 10.23
N SER A 247 9.07 15.34 11.13
CA SER A 247 9.82 16.56 10.77
C SER A 247 11.30 16.28 10.50
N TRP A 248 11.80 15.09 10.84
CA TRP A 248 13.23 14.77 10.83
C TRP A 248 13.58 13.61 9.90
N LYS A 249 14.60 13.78 9.05
CA LYS A 249 15.07 12.76 8.08
C LYS A 249 15.58 11.47 8.72
N VAL A 250 16.10 11.52 9.95
CA VAL A 250 16.58 10.35 10.69
C VAL A 250 15.46 9.36 11.04
N VAL A 251 14.22 9.85 11.22
CA VAL A 251 13.10 9.04 11.73
C VAL A 251 12.64 7.97 10.75
N PRO A 252 12.35 8.28 9.46
CA PRO A 252 11.97 7.25 8.50
C PRO A 252 12.95 6.08 8.42
N LYS A 253 14.25 6.36 8.55
CA LYS A 253 15.31 5.37 8.51
C LYS A 253 15.31 4.46 9.74
N ALA A 254 15.14 5.04 10.93
CA ALA A 254 15.03 4.30 12.18
C ALA A 254 13.78 3.41 12.20
N ILE A 255 12.61 3.95 11.85
CA ILE A 255 11.35 3.20 11.78
C ILE A 255 11.44 2.05 10.76
N ALA A 256 11.89 2.34 9.53
CA ALA A 256 11.98 1.34 8.47
C ALA A 256 12.87 0.15 8.89
N SER A 257 14.01 0.43 9.50
CA SER A 257 14.98 -0.58 9.93
C SER A 257 14.48 -1.39 11.13
N LEU A 258 14.01 -0.73 12.20
CA LEU A 258 13.66 -1.38 13.47
C LEU A 258 12.34 -2.16 13.37
N CYS A 259 11.30 -1.60 12.73
CA CYS A 259 10.04 -2.31 12.54
C CYS A 259 10.21 -3.52 11.60
N SER A 260 11.03 -3.39 10.55
CA SER A 260 11.34 -4.52 9.66
C SER A 260 12.14 -5.61 10.33
N TYR A 261 13.12 -5.25 11.15
CA TYR A 261 13.86 -6.20 11.95
C TYR A 261 12.97 -6.97 12.93
N GLU A 262 12.06 -6.29 13.62
CA GLU A 262 11.17 -6.94 14.58
C GLU A 262 10.20 -7.91 13.89
N ALA A 263 9.65 -7.54 12.72
CA ALA A 263 8.84 -8.45 11.92
C ALA A 263 9.66 -9.67 11.44
N GLU A 264 10.87 -9.45 10.92
CA GLU A 264 11.76 -10.51 10.43
C GLU A 264 12.18 -11.46 11.56
N ARG A 265 12.48 -10.90 12.74
CA ARG A 265 12.82 -11.65 13.95
C ARG A 265 11.67 -12.55 14.39
N ASN A 266 10.44 -12.04 14.38
CA ASN A 266 9.26 -12.83 14.76
C ASN A 266 8.94 -13.92 13.73
N ALA A 267 9.27 -13.72 12.46
CA ALA A 267 9.13 -14.71 11.41
C ALA A 267 10.21 -15.81 11.45
N LYS A 268 11.34 -15.61 12.12
CA LYS A 268 12.45 -16.57 12.15
C LYS A 268 12.11 -17.83 12.96
N ASP A 269 12.37 -19.00 12.38
CA ASP A 269 12.28 -20.29 13.10
C ASP A 269 13.61 -20.60 13.81
N PHE A 270 13.72 -20.25 15.09
CA PHE A 270 14.93 -20.49 15.87
C PHE A 270 15.27 -21.98 16.07
N ASN A 271 14.31 -22.89 15.90
CA ASN A 271 14.55 -24.34 16.07
C ASN A 271 15.19 -24.95 14.82
N LYS A 272 14.87 -24.43 13.64
CA LYS A 272 15.34 -24.96 12.35
C LYS A 272 16.45 -24.12 11.71
N GLU A 273 16.61 -22.86 12.09
CA GLU A 273 17.48 -21.91 11.39
C GLU A 273 18.64 -21.40 12.25
N GLN A 274 19.83 -21.89 11.94
CA GLN A 274 21.06 -21.57 12.68
C GLN A 274 21.77 -20.29 12.19
N TYR A 275 21.38 -19.74 11.04
CA TYR A 275 22.07 -18.59 10.44
C TYR A 275 21.76 -17.25 11.14
N GLY A 276 22.74 -16.36 11.19
CA GLY A 276 22.61 -15.01 11.75
C GLY A 276 22.02 -13.97 10.79
N TYR A 277 21.66 -12.80 11.31
CA TYR A 277 21.20 -11.67 10.50
C TYR A 277 22.32 -11.22 9.56
N GLY A 278 22.09 -11.35 8.25
CA GLY A 278 23.09 -11.03 7.21
C GLY A 278 24.03 -12.19 6.84
N GLY A 279 23.79 -13.42 7.33
CA GLY A 279 24.59 -14.58 6.98
C GLY A 279 24.46 -14.99 5.51
N ILE A 280 25.58 -15.41 4.89
CA ILE A 280 25.68 -15.83 3.48
C ILE A 280 24.86 -17.11 3.22
N GLU A 281 24.73 -17.99 4.22
CA GLU A 281 23.97 -19.25 4.14
C GLU A 281 22.49 -19.03 3.78
N ARG A 282 21.94 -17.87 4.11
CA ARG A 282 20.58 -17.44 3.75
C ARG A 282 20.37 -17.32 2.23
N ARG A 283 21.46 -17.20 1.44
CA ARG A 283 21.43 -17.10 -0.03
C ARG A 283 21.29 -18.45 -0.73
N LYS A 284 21.35 -19.59 -0.02
CA LYS A 284 21.17 -20.93 -0.58
C LYS A 284 19.69 -21.35 -0.61
N ILE A 285 18.81 -20.52 -1.17
CA ILE A 285 17.38 -20.81 -1.28
C ILE A 285 17.20 -21.89 -2.35
N LYS A 286 16.58 -23.02 -2.00
CA LYS A 286 16.28 -24.11 -2.94
C LYS A 286 14.80 -24.17 -3.29
N GLU A 287 13.97 -23.49 -2.51
CA GLU A 287 12.53 -23.43 -2.64
C GLU A 287 12.11 -22.75 -3.95
N LEU A 288 11.14 -23.36 -4.64
CA LEU A 288 10.61 -22.87 -5.92
C LEU A 288 11.69 -22.68 -7.01
N ASN A 289 12.80 -23.40 -6.93
CA ASN A 289 13.77 -23.47 -8.01
C ASN A 289 13.30 -24.49 -9.06
N PHE A 290 13.30 -24.09 -10.33
CA PHE A 290 13.02 -24.98 -11.45
C PHE A 290 14.28 -25.81 -11.73
N ALA A 291 14.45 -26.92 -10.99
CA ALA A 291 15.63 -27.76 -11.11
C ALA A 291 15.57 -28.68 -12.34
N ILE A 292 16.71 -28.84 -13.01
CA ILE A 292 16.96 -29.84 -14.04
C ILE A 292 17.83 -30.94 -13.41
N LYS A 293 17.49 -32.21 -13.64
CA LYS A 293 18.28 -33.37 -13.21
C LYS A 293 18.42 -34.31 -14.41
N GLU A 294 19.64 -34.69 -14.75
CA GLU A 294 19.92 -35.59 -15.89
C GLU A 294 19.27 -35.06 -17.18
N ASP A 295 19.44 -33.75 -17.45
CA ASP A 295 18.86 -33.01 -18.58
C ASP A 295 17.31 -32.96 -18.65
N GLU A 296 16.61 -33.52 -17.66
CA GLU A 296 15.15 -33.48 -17.56
C GLU A 296 14.63 -32.55 -16.45
N PRO A 297 13.46 -31.89 -16.64
CA PRO A 297 12.80 -31.10 -15.60
C PRO A 297 12.38 -31.93 -14.38
N ALA A 298 13.03 -31.69 -13.24
CA ALA A 298 12.78 -32.46 -12.00
C ALA A 298 11.66 -31.86 -11.13
N SER A 299 11.40 -30.55 -11.24
CA SER A 299 10.51 -29.79 -10.34
C SER A 299 9.13 -29.50 -10.93
N MET A 300 8.57 -30.44 -11.70
CA MET A 300 7.31 -30.25 -12.44
C MET A 300 6.11 -29.87 -11.57
N ASN A 301 6.05 -30.30 -10.29
CA ASN A 301 4.96 -29.92 -9.39
C ASN A 301 4.88 -28.40 -9.12
N LEU A 302 5.94 -27.63 -9.37
CA LEU A 302 5.88 -26.17 -9.25
C LEU A 302 4.91 -25.53 -10.25
N ILE A 303 4.66 -26.19 -11.40
CA ILE A 303 3.71 -25.75 -12.43
C ILE A 303 2.30 -25.53 -11.84
N THR A 304 1.93 -26.24 -10.77
CA THR A 304 0.66 -26.04 -10.07
C THR A 304 0.44 -24.60 -9.57
N LEU A 305 1.52 -23.85 -9.31
CA LEU A 305 1.45 -22.44 -8.90
C LEU A 305 1.53 -21.46 -10.08
N PHE A 306 2.17 -21.86 -11.19
CA PHE A 306 2.61 -20.94 -12.26
C PHE A 306 1.86 -21.12 -13.59
N TYR A 307 1.17 -22.24 -13.78
CA TYR A 307 0.38 -22.46 -14.99
C TYR A 307 -1.06 -21.96 -14.81
N PRO A 308 -1.50 -21.00 -15.65
CA PRO A 308 -2.83 -20.43 -15.58
C PRO A 308 -3.84 -21.35 -16.26
N CYS A 309 -4.22 -22.44 -15.57
CA CYS A 309 -5.16 -23.43 -16.09
C CYS A 309 -6.52 -22.79 -16.41
N MET A 310 -6.89 -22.77 -17.70
CA MET A 310 -8.09 -22.10 -18.20
C MET A 310 -9.37 -22.80 -17.71
N THR A 311 -9.35 -24.13 -17.63
CA THR A 311 -10.49 -24.92 -17.18
C THR A 311 -10.85 -24.59 -15.74
N LEU A 312 -9.86 -24.57 -14.84
CA LEU A 312 -10.09 -24.22 -13.44
C LEU A 312 -10.49 -22.75 -13.27
N ALA A 313 -9.91 -21.83 -14.04
CA ALA A 313 -10.28 -20.42 -13.98
C ALA A 313 -11.73 -20.17 -14.43
N LYS A 314 -12.15 -20.78 -15.56
CA LYS A 314 -13.45 -20.53 -16.21
C LYS A 314 -14.59 -21.32 -15.60
N ARG A 315 -14.36 -22.56 -15.15
CA ARG A 315 -15.42 -23.46 -14.65
C ARG A 315 -15.58 -23.43 -13.13
N ILE A 316 -14.56 -23.00 -12.39
CA ILE A 316 -14.62 -22.86 -10.93
C ILE A 316 -14.51 -21.37 -10.59
N ASN A 317 -15.58 -20.78 -10.07
CA ASN A 317 -15.59 -19.40 -9.59
C ASN A 317 -15.98 -19.38 -8.10
N PRO A 318 -15.03 -19.13 -7.17
CA PRO A 318 -15.29 -19.11 -5.74
C PRO A 318 -16.37 -18.10 -5.30
N LEU A 319 -16.51 -16.97 -6.00
CA LEU A 319 -17.59 -16.00 -5.73
C LEU A 319 -18.96 -16.62 -6.01
N LYS A 320 -19.12 -17.33 -7.14
CA LYS A 320 -20.38 -18.02 -7.48
C LYS A 320 -20.70 -19.13 -6.49
N VAL A 321 -19.69 -19.91 -6.08
CA VAL A 321 -19.85 -20.94 -5.03
C VAL A 321 -20.34 -20.30 -3.73
N THR A 322 -19.72 -19.18 -3.34
CA THR A 322 -20.15 -18.40 -2.17
C THR A 322 -21.58 -17.92 -2.31
N GLN A 323 -21.97 -17.46 -3.50
CA GLN A 323 -23.32 -16.94 -3.76
C GLN A 323 -24.39 -18.00 -3.66
N ASP A 324 -24.13 -19.18 -4.23
CA ASP A 324 -25.04 -20.31 -4.15
C ASP A 324 -25.15 -20.80 -2.68
N TYR A 325 -24.01 -20.93 -1.98
CA TYR A 325 -23.98 -21.33 -0.57
C TYR A 325 -24.69 -20.32 0.34
N MET A 326 -24.50 -19.02 0.13
CA MET A 326 -25.15 -17.95 0.89
C MET A 326 -26.67 -17.94 0.71
N LYS A 327 -27.18 -18.27 -0.49
CA LYS A 327 -28.62 -18.37 -0.74
C LYS A 327 -29.25 -19.53 0.02
N GLU A 328 -28.54 -20.64 0.15
CA GLU A 328 -29.02 -21.85 0.82
C GLU A 328 -28.88 -21.75 2.34
N ASN A 329 -27.76 -21.21 2.85
CA ASN A 329 -27.39 -21.29 4.26
C ASN A 329 -27.46 -19.94 5.02
N GLY A 330 -27.49 -18.81 4.32
CA GLY A 330 -27.54 -17.47 4.92
C GLY A 330 -26.22 -16.99 5.56
N SER A 331 -25.14 -17.78 5.49
CA SER A 331 -23.82 -17.45 6.02
C SER A 331 -22.69 -17.81 5.06
N LEU A 332 -21.53 -17.19 5.23
CA LEU A 332 -20.35 -17.52 4.44
C LEU A 332 -19.91 -18.97 4.72
N PRO A 333 -19.51 -19.75 3.69
CA PRO A 333 -18.90 -21.04 3.91
C PRO A 333 -17.56 -20.90 4.62
N SER A 334 -17.16 -21.92 5.36
CA SER A 334 -15.78 -22.10 5.81
C SER A 334 -14.86 -22.47 4.66
N ALA A 335 -13.54 -22.34 4.86
CA ALA A 335 -12.55 -22.71 3.85
C ALA A 335 -12.63 -24.21 3.47
N GLU A 336 -12.98 -25.07 4.43
CA GLU A 336 -13.15 -26.51 4.21
C GLU A 336 -14.41 -26.81 3.39
N GLU A 337 -15.53 -26.15 3.69
CA GLU A 337 -16.76 -26.28 2.89
C GLU A 337 -16.55 -25.76 1.47
N MET A 338 -15.87 -24.62 1.31
CA MET A 338 -15.47 -24.09 0.00
C MET A 338 -14.60 -25.09 -0.77
N GLU A 339 -13.62 -25.73 -0.11
CA GLU A 339 -12.78 -26.75 -0.73
C GLU A 339 -13.62 -27.97 -1.15
N ASN A 340 -14.53 -28.44 -0.31
CA ASN A 340 -15.38 -29.61 -0.58
C ASN A 340 -16.35 -29.37 -1.75
N GLU A 341 -16.96 -28.19 -1.83
CA GLU A 341 -17.82 -27.79 -2.96
C GLU A 341 -17.04 -27.73 -4.27
N ILE A 342 -15.85 -27.14 -4.25
CA ILE A 342 -14.97 -27.10 -5.42
C ILE A 342 -14.52 -28.51 -5.80
N LYS A 343 -14.20 -29.37 -4.81
CA LYS A 343 -13.81 -30.77 -5.03
C LYS A 343 -14.91 -31.55 -5.73
N TYR A 344 -16.16 -31.37 -5.33
CA TYR A 344 -17.32 -31.98 -6.00
C TYR A 344 -17.44 -31.49 -7.44
N LYS A 345 -17.34 -30.18 -7.68
CA LYS A 345 -17.38 -29.61 -9.04
C LYS A 345 -16.25 -30.13 -9.93
N ILE A 346 -15.03 -30.25 -9.39
CA ILE A 346 -13.88 -30.81 -10.13
C ILE A 346 -14.10 -32.29 -10.43
N ARG A 347 -14.60 -33.08 -9.47
CA ARG A 347 -14.96 -34.49 -9.72
C ARG A 347 -15.93 -34.61 -10.89
N ASN A 348 -17.01 -33.83 -10.89
CA ASN A 348 -17.99 -33.85 -11.98
C ASN A 348 -17.39 -33.45 -13.33
N ILE A 349 -16.43 -32.51 -13.35
CA ILE A 349 -15.69 -32.16 -14.57
C ILE A 349 -14.90 -33.38 -15.08
N LEU A 350 -14.18 -34.07 -14.19
CA LEU A 350 -13.30 -35.18 -14.55
C LEU A 350 -14.06 -36.48 -14.87
N GLU A 351 -15.23 -36.72 -14.28
CA GLU A 351 -16.10 -37.86 -14.57
C GLU A 351 -16.54 -37.91 -16.04
N ASN A 352 -16.63 -36.75 -16.70
CA ASN A 352 -16.98 -36.62 -18.10
C ASN A 352 -15.77 -36.76 -19.04
N THR A 353 -14.63 -37.25 -18.55
CA THR A 353 -13.39 -37.39 -19.32
C THR A 353 -12.85 -38.82 -19.26
N VAL A 354 -11.79 -39.09 -20.03
CA VAL A 354 -11.09 -40.38 -19.98
C VAL A 354 -10.47 -40.69 -18.60
N LEU A 355 -10.38 -39.70 -17.69
CA LEU A 355 -9.91 -39.91 -16.31
C LEU A 355 -10.89 -40.62 -15.40
N ARG A 356 -12.17 -40.74 -15.79
CA ARG A 356 -13.19 -41.40 -14.97
C ARG A 356 -12.74 -42.76 -14.45
N LYS A 357 -12.10 -43.57 -15.31
CA LYS A 357 -11.64 -44.92 -14.95
C LYS A 357 -10.53 -44.93 -13.90
N LYS A 358 -9.79 -43.83 -13.74
CA LYS A 358 -8.65 -43.70 -12.83
C LYS A 358 -9.01 -43.04 -11.50
N LEU A 359 -10.08 -42.26 -11.42
CA LEU A 359 -10.43 -41.46 -10.24
C LEU A 359 -10.52 -42.29 -8.94
N ASP A 360 -10.99 -43.53 -9.05
CA ASP A 360 -11.15 -44.45 -7.92
C ASP A 360 -10.17 -45.64 -7.97
N SER A 361 -9.10 -45.57 -8.78
CA SER A 361 -8.12 -46.64 -8.90
C SER A 361 -7.21 -46.74 -7.67
N GLU A 362 -6.98 -47.97 -7.18
CA GLU A 362 -6.09 -48.26 -6.05
C GLU A 362 -4.70 -48.75 -6.50
N GLY A 363 -3.65 -48.33 -5.80
CA GLY A 363 -2.26 -48.80 -6.02
C GLY A 363 -1.21 -47.71 -5.82
N PRO A 364 0.05 -47.97 -6.22
CA PRO A 364 1.12 -46.97 -6.18
C PRO A 364 0.75 -45.74 -7.01
N PHE A 365 0.82 -44.57 -6.39
CA PHE A 365 0.39 -43.34 -7.03
C PHE A 365 1.54 -42.60 -7.71
N ASP A 366 1.21 -41.91 -8.79
CA ASP A 366 2.13 -41.08 -9.54
C ASP A 366 1.93 -39.60 -9.20
N GLN A 367 2.94 -38.91 -8.68
CA GLN A 367 2.80 -37.49 -8.34
C GLN A 367 2.64 -36.59 -9.57
N ARG A 368 2.97 -37.07 -10.77
CA ARG A 368 2.80 -36.30 -12.02
C ARG A 368 1.35 -35.89 -12.26
N TRP A 369 0.39 -36.62 -11.70
CA TRP A 369 -1.04 -36.29 -11.75
C TRP A 369 -1.36 -34.85 -11.33
N TYR A 370 -0.65 -34.26 -10.35
CA TYR A 370 -0.99 -32.91 -9.87
C TYR A 370 -0.85 -31.82 -10.94
N TRP A 371 0.19 -31.89 -11.79
CA TRP A 371 0.38 -30.93 -12.88
C TRP A 371 -0.21 -31.43 -14.20
N ALA A 372 -0.16 -32.75 -14.44
CA ALA A 372 -0.69 -33.35 -15.66
C ALA A 372 -2.20 -33.14 -15.80
N SER A 373 -2.96 -33.25 -14.70
CA SER A 373 -4.41 -32.99 -14.72
C SER A 373 -4.75 -31.58 -15.20
N LEU A 374 -3.91 -30.58 -14.95
CA LEU A 374 -4.15 -29.20 -15.40
C LEU A 374 -4.09 -29.10 -16.92
N ILE A 375 -2.98 -29.60 -17.50
CA ILE A 375 -2.77 -29.62 -18.95
C ILE A 375 -3.83 -30.47 -19.63
N PHE A 376 -4.15 -31.62 -19.05
CA PHE A 376 -5.17 -32.53 -19.57
C PHE A 376 -6.55 -31.87 -19.63
N MET A 377 -6.99 -31.21 -18.56
CA MET A 377 -8.28 -30.52 -18.54
C MET A 377 -8.34 -29.45 -19.63
N ASP A 378 -7.29 -28.65 -19.75
CA ASP A 378 -7.18 -27.60 -20.76
C ASP A 378 -7.14 -28.16 -22.19
N GLN A 379 -6.45 -29.28 -22.40
CA GLN A 379 -6.44 -29.99 -23.67
C GLN A 379 -7.81 -30.54 -24.07
N ILE A 380 -8.63 -31.00 -23.12
CA ILE A 380 -9.96 -31.53 -23.42
C ILE A 380 -10.97 -30.41 -23.68
N PHE A 381 -10.95 -29.35 -22.87
CA PHE A 381 -12.02 -28.37 -22.88
C PHE A 381 -11.71 -27.09 -23.65
N TYR A 382 -10.43 -26.75 -23.86
CA TYR A 382 -9.96 -25.48 -24.45
C TYR A 382 -8.70 -25.69 -25.31
N LYS A 383 -8.71 -26.75 -26.13
CA LYS A 383 -7.56 -27.17 -26.93
C LYS A 383 -7.03 -26.06 -27.84
N ASP A 384 -7.92 -25.35 -28.52
CA ASP A 384 -7.54 -24.40 -29.56
C ASP A 384 -6.91 -23.15 -28.97
N GLU A 385 -7.46 -22.60 -27.88
CA GLU A 385 -6.89 -21.43 -27.19
C GLU A 385 -5.51 -21.72 -26.61
N ILE A 386 -5.31 -22.92 -26.07
CA ILE A 386 -4.03 -23.32 -25.47
C ILE A 386 -3.01 -23.69 -26.54
N LYS A 387 -3.47 -24.31 -27.64
CA LYS A 387 -2.63 -24.58 -28.81
C LYS A 387 -2.15 -23.28 -29.46
N GLU A 388 -3.01 -22.27 -29.60
CA GLU A 388 -2.63 -20.94 -30.05
C GLU A 388 -1.50 -20.38 -29.17
N TRP A 389 -1.64 -20.47 -27.84
CA TRP A 389 -0.64 -19.97 -26.91
C TRP A 389 0.71 -20.69 -26.99
N PHE A 390 0.71 -22.03 -27.06
CA PHE A 390 1.95 -22.81 -27.20
C PHE A 390 2.59 -22.71 -28.58
N SER A 391 1.80 -22.45 -29.64
CA SER A 391 2.31 -22.26 -31.00
C SER A 391 3.07 -20.95 -31.22
N LEU A 392 3.02 -20.02 -30.26
CA LEU A 392 3.78 -18.77 -30.34
C LEU A 392 5.28 -19.07 -30.47
N ASN A 393 5.95 -18.32 -31.34
CA ASN A 393 7.39 -18.43 -31.51
C ASN A 393 8.12 -17.84 -30.30
N GLY A 394 9.39 -18.21 -30.10
CA GLY A 394 10.20 -17.68 -29.00
C GLY A 394 10.42 -16.16 -29.06
N GLY A 395 10.21 -15.54 -30.23
CA GLY A 395 10.26 -14.09 -30.43
C GLY A 395 8.99 -13.34 -30.01
N ASP A 396 7.87 -14.05 -29.77
CA ASP A 396 6.61 -13.42 -29.38
C ASP A 396 6.63 -13.00 -27.91
N ALA A 397 6.22 -11.75 -27.66
CA ALA A 397 6.24 -11.16 -26.31
C ALA A 397 5.43 -11.96 -25.28
N TYR A 398 4.38 -12.68 -25.72
CA TYR A 398 3.47 -13.43 -24.85
C TYR A 398 3.75 -14.93 -24.77
N ASN A 399 4.86 -15.38 -25.36
CA ASN A 399 5.29 -16.76 -25.20
C ASN A 399 5.64 -17.03 -23.73
N LEU A 400 5.04 -18.08 -23.14
CA LEU A 400 5.26 -18.44 -21.73
C LEU A 400 6.74 -18.69 -21.40
N LYS A 401 7.51 -19.23 -22.35
CA LYS A 401 8.95 -19.49 -22.19
C LYS A 401 9.77 -18.21 -21.99
N ASN A 402 9.22 -17.02 -22.30
CA ASN A 402 9.90 -15.74 -22.17
C ASN A 402 9.86 -15.12 -20.77
N LEU A 403 9.04 -15.63 -19.83
CA LEU A 403 8.87 -15.03 -18.50
C LEU A 403 10.17 -14.93 -17.68
N ASN A 404 11.10 -15.89 -17.82
CA ASN A 404 12.28 -15.95 -16.96
C ASN A 404 13.49 -15.13 -17.50
N LYS A 405 13.38 -14.48 -18.68
CA LYS A 405 14.48 -13.67 -19.24
C LYS A 405 14.77 -12.38 -18.45
N LYS A 406 13.85 -11.92 -17.59
CA LYS A 406 14.01 -10.71 -16.77
C LYS A 406 14.46 -11.00 -15.33
N SER A 407 14.05 -12.10 -14.71
CA SER A 407 14.25 -12.35 -13.27
C SER A 407 15.62 -12.90 -12.87
N ASP A 408 16.30 -13.64 -13.74
CA ASP A 408 17.60 -14.27 -13.40
C ASP A 408 18.78 -13.28 -13.49
N LYS A 409 18.67 -12.20 -14.27
CA LYS A 409 19.72 -11.16 -14.34
C LYS A 409 19.89 -10.36 -13.06
N ASP A 410 18.88 -10.38 -12.19
CA ASP A 410 18.85 -9.51 -11.03
C ASP A 410 19.20 -10.26 -9.73
N MET A 411 19.42 -11.58 -9.75
CA MET A 411 19.77 -12.38 -8.57
C MET A 411 21.28 -12.58 -8.38
N GLU A 412 22.12 -12.17 -9.34
CA GLU A 412 23.58 -12.19 -9.23
C GLU A 412 24.13 -10.78 -8.98
N ASP A 413 24.79 -10.60 -7.83
CA ASP A 413 25.56 -9.40 -7.47
C ASP A 413 26.75 -9.22 -8.43
N ASP A 414 26.89 -8.03 -9.01
CA ASP A 414 28.10 -7.21 -9.20
C ASP A 414 29.43 -7.82 -9.71
N SER A 415 29.46 -9.00 -10.31
CA SER A 415 30.66 -9.50 -11.00
C SER A 415 30.44 -9.80 -12.47
N ARG A 416 31.15 -9.01 -13.30
CA ARG A 416 31.39 -9.16 -14.72
C ARG A 416 31.46 -10.64 -15.16
N GLN A 417 30.49 -11.09 -15.95
CA GLN A 417 30.68 -11.70 -17.27
C GLN A 417 29.31 -12.12 -17.83
N ALA A 418 28.89 -11.44 -18.90
CA ALA A 418 27.79 -11.88 -19.74
C ALA A 418 28.18 -13.21 -20.41
N LYS A 419 27.78 -14.35 -19.83
CA LYS A 419 27.80 -15.64 -20.53
C LYS A 419 26.54 -15.80 -21.38
N LYS A 420 26.76 -16.39 -22.55
CA LYS A 420 25.80 -16.59 -23.64
C LYS A 420 24.54 -17.34 -23.18
N THR A 421 23.45 -17.02 -23.86
CA THR A 421 22.06 -17.42 -23.69
C THR A 421 21.84 -18.94 -23.65
N GLU A 422 21.87 -19.54 -22.46
CA GLU A 422 21.17 -20.80 -22.20
C GLU A 422 19.67 -20.53 -21.99
N PRO A 423 18.76 -21.40 -22.49
CA PRO A 423 17.35 -21.29 -22.19
C PRO A 423 17.15 -21.47 -20.68
N SER A 424 16.38 -20.57 -20.08
CA SER A 424 16.11 -20.61 -18.65
C SER A 424 15.52 -21.99 -18.24
N HIS A 425 15.87 -22.53 -17.06
CA HIS A 425 15.36 -23.85 -16.65
C HIS A 425 13.82 -23.94 -16.66
N PHE A 426 13.14 -22.80 -16.42
CA PHE A 426 11.69 -22.69 -16.56
C PHE A 426 11.20 -23.01 -17.98
N ALA A 427 11.90 -22.53 -19.02
CA ALA A 427 11.56 -22.83 -20.40
C ALA A 427 11.62 -24.34 -20.70
N GLY A 428 12.54 -25.08 -20.07
CA GLY A 428 12.59 -26.54 -20.14
C GLY A 428 11.36 -27.20 -19.51
N HIS A 429 10.88 -26.70 -18.37
CA HIS A 429 9.63 -27.18 -17.76
C HIS A 429 8.42 -26.91 -18.65
N ILE A 430 8.36 -25.74 -19.30
CA ILE A 430 7.28 -25.41 -20.24
C ILE A 430 7.35 -26.28 -21.50
N ALA A 431 8.55 -26.57 -22.02
CA ALA A 431 8.72 -27.49 -23.14
C ALA A 431 8.18 -28.89 -22.80
N LYS A 432 8.39 -29.36 -21.55
CA LYS A 432 7.82 -30.63 -21.09
C LYS A 432 6.29 -30.61 -21.01
N LEU A 433 5.70 -29.50 -20.58
CA LEU A 433 4.24 -29.33 -20.59
C LEU A 433 3.67 -29.32 -22.02
N GLU A 434 4.37 -28.69 -22.94
CA GLU A 434 3.99 -28.63 -24.35
C GLU A 434 4.10 -30.01 -25.02
N GLU A 435 5.17 -30.76 -24.75
CA GLU A 435 5.32 -32.16 -25.16
C GLU A 435 4.12 -32.99 -24.67
N PHE A 436 3.77 -32.83 -23.40
CA PHE A 436 2.64 -33.51 -22.78
C PHE A 436 1.29 -33.09 -23.38
N PHE A 437 1.08 -31.79 -23.65
CA PHE A 437 -0.13 -31.27 -24.29
C PHE A 437 -0.34 -31.80 -25.71
N ASN A 438 0.75 -32.15 -26.41
CA ASN A 438 0.68 -32.70 -27.76
C ASN A 438 0.40 -34.21 -27.81
N LYS A 439 0.51 -34.92 -26.68
CA LYS A 439 0.16 -36.35 -26.58
C LYS A 439 -1.35 -36.56 -26.56
N GLU A 440 -1.83 -37.69 -27.05
CA GLU A 440 -3.25 -38.03 -26.96
C GLU A 440 -3.69 -38.27 -25.50
N PRO A 441 -4.85 -37.78 -25.07
CA PRO A 441 -5.35 -37.95 -23.70
C PRO A 441 -5.33 -39.38 -23.18
N LEU A 442 -5.65 -40.37 -24.02
CA LEU A 442 -5.63 -41.78 -23.61
C LEU A 442 -4.22 -42.29 -23.32
N LYS A 443 -3.26 -41.97 -24.19
CA LYS A 443 -1.84 -42.33 -24.01
C LYS A 443 -1.24 -41.71 -22.76
N ILE A 444 -1.63 -40.47 -22.45
CA ILE A 444 -1.26 -39.79 -21.20
C ILE A 444 -1.72 -40.62 -19.98
N VAL A 445 -2.96 -41.09 -19.99
CA VAL A 445 -3.55 -41.84 -18.88
C VAL A 445 -2.95 -43.24 -18.74
N GLU A 446 -2.49 -43.83 -19.84
CA GLU A 446 -1.76 -45.10 -19.86
C GLU A 446 -0.31 -44.94 -19.35
N GLU A 447 0.36 -43.85 -19.71
CA GLU A 447 1.74 -43.54 -19.26
C GLU A 447 1.79 -43.15 -17.77
N LEU A 448 0.72 -42.54 -17.26
CA LEU A 448 0.57 -42.20 -15.86
C LEU A 448 0.09 -43.41 -15.04
N GLY A 449 0.69 -43.59 -13.86
CA GLY A 449 0.23 -44.58 -12.88
C GLY A 449 -1.13 -44.23 -12.27
N ASN A 450 -1.42 -44.70 -11.06
CA ASN A 450 -2.67 -44.34 -10.39
C ASN A 450 -2.61 -42.91 -9.81
N PRO A 451 -3.73 -42.18 -9.76
CA PRO A 451 -3.76 -40.85 -9.15
C PRO A 451 -3.55 -40.89 -7.64
N PRO A 452 -2.91 -39.88 -7.05
CA PRO A 452 -2.84 -39.72 -5.60
C PRO A 452 -4.24 -39.63 -4.98
N LYS A 453 -4.44 -40.24 -3.80
CA LYS A 453 -5.73 -40.19 -3.08
C LYS A 453 -6.20 -38.75 -2.76
N ASP A 454 -5.25 -37.83 -2.61
CA ASP A 454 -5.51 -36.42 -2.36
C ASP A 454 -5.63 -35.57 -3.64
N LEU A 455 -5.59 -36.16 -4.85
CA LEU A 455 -5.58 -35.42 -6.13
C LEU A 455 -6.72 -34.40 -6.21
N LEU A 456 -7.96 -34.81 -5.95
CA LEU A 456 -9.12 -33.91 -6.01
C LEU A 456 -9.02 -32.78 -4.98
N SER A 457 -8.52 -33.05 -3.77
CA SER A 457 -8.28 -32.01 -2.76
C SER A 457 -7.22 -31.02 -3.25
N ILE A 458 -6.10 -31.52 -3.80
CA ILE A 458 -5.04 -30.66 -4.32
C ILE A 458 -5.51 -29.83 -5.52
N LEU A 459 -6.26 -30.41 -6.47
CA LEU A 459 -6.84 -29.67 -7.59
C LEU A 459 -7.82 -28.58 -7.11
N SER A 460 -8.57 -28.84 -6.04
CA SER A 460 -9.45 -27.85 -5.41
C SER A 460 -8.66 -26.69 -4.81
N LYS A 461 -7.57 -27.00 -4.12
CA LYS A 461 -6.64 -26.00 -3.58
C LYS A 461 -5.96 -25.19 -4.70
N ILE A 462 -5.57 -25.83 -5.80
CA ILE A 462 -5.03 -25.14 -6.99
C ILE A 462 -6.08 -24.19 -7.57
N ALA A 463 -7.32 -24.65 -7.77
CA ALA A 463 -8.41 -23.83 -8.30
C ALA A 463 -8.71 -22.61 -7.42
N LEU A 464 -8.64 -22.77 -6.11
CA LEU A 464 -8.96 -21.74 -5.11
C LEU A 464 -7.80 -20.75 -4.87
N ALA A 465 -6.55 -21.21 -4.96
CA ALA A 465 -5.40 -20.50 -4.36
C ALA A 465 -4.09 -20.53 -5.17
N SER A 466 -4.06 -21.15 -6.35
CA SER A 466 -2.91 -20.98 -7.25
C SER A 466 -2.84 -19.52 -7.72
N PRO A 467 -1.69 -18.83 -7.58
CA PRO A 467 -1.58 -17.44 -8.01
C PRO A 467 -1.81 -17.29 -9.52
N ALA A 468 -1.41 -18.27 -10.34
CA ALA A 468 -1.68 -18.23 -11.78
C ALA A 468 -3.17 -18.40 -12.12
N VAL A 469 -3.87 -19.36 -11.48
CA VAL A 469 -5.31 -19.61 -11.75
C VAL A 469 -6.18 -18.46 -11.22
N THR A 470 -5.89 -17.97 -10.01
CA THR A 470 -6.63 -16.85 -9.42
C THR A 470 -6.42 -15.57 -10.23
N SER A 471 -5.19 -15.26 -10.64
CA SER A 471 -4.90 -14.12 -11.51
C SER A 471 -5.57 -14.23 -12.88
N LEU A 472 -5.58 -15.42 -13.49
CA LEU A 472 -6.27 -15.65 -14.76
C LEU A 472 -7.77 -15.39 -14.64
N ARG A 473 -8.39 -15.89 -13.56
CA ARG A 473 -9.81 -15.69 -13.29
C ARG A 473 -10.13 -14.19 -13.17
N THR A 474 -9.39 -13.45 -12.36
CA THR A 474 -9.65 -12.02 -12.19
C THR A 474 -9.36 -11.21 -13.46
N LEU A 475 -8.25 -11.49 -14.17
CA LEU A 475 -7.93 -10.80 -15.43
C LEU A 475 -8.96 -11.05 -16.52
N SER A 476 -9.63 -12.21 -16.51
CA SER A 476 -10.64 -12.55 -17.53
C SER A 476 -11.88 -11.65 -17.50
N GLU A 477 -12.09 -10.90 -16.41
CA GLU A 477 -13.11 -9.84 -16.35
C GLU A 477 -12.76 -8.62 -17.22
N TYR A 478 -11.49 -8.46 -17.61
CA TYR A 478 -10.97 -7.30 -18.36
C TYR A 478 -10.49 -7.64 -19.78
N GLY A 479 -10.48 -8.92 -20.16
CA GLY A 479 -10.01 -9.32 -21.48
C GLY A 479 -10.29 -10.78 -21.80
N LYS A 480 -10.35 -11.08 -23.10
CA LYS A 480 -10.62 -12.44 -23.59
C LYS A 480 -9.45 -13.39 -23.33
N TYR A 481 -9.78 -14.69 -23.23
CA TYR A 481 -8.83 -15.80 -23.12
C TYR A 481 -7.97 -15.94 -24.39
N LYS A 482 -6.92 -15.13 -24.45
CA LYS A 482 -5.93 -15.07 -25.52
C LYS A 482 -4.52 -15.19 -24.92
N PRO A 483 -3.48 -15.47 -25.71
CA PRO A 483 -2.10 -15.57 -25.23
C PRO A 483 -1.64 -14.45 -24.28
N VAL A 484 -2.05 -13.20 -24.52
CA VAL A 484 -1.74 -12.06 -23.64
C VAL A 484 -2.31 -12.21 -22.22
N LEU A 485 -3.52 -12.76 -22.08
CA LEU A 485 -4.18 -12.96 -20.79
C LEU A 485 -3.46 -14.04 -19.99
N PHE A 486 -3.16 -15.18 -20.64
CA PHE A 486 -2.44 -16.29 -20.01
C PHE A 486 -1.03 -15.86 -19.59
N TYR A 487 -0.32 -15.13 -20.45
CA TYR A 487 1.00 -14.61 -20.15
C TYR A 487 0.98 -13.69 -18.93
N ASN A 488 0.04 -12.75 -18.84
CA ASN A 488 -0.04 -11.82 -17.72
C ASN A 488 -0.47 -12.50 -16.41
N ALA A 489 -1.34 -13.51 -16.47
CA ALA A 489 -1.67 -14.33 -15.30
C ALA A 489 -0.44 -15.08 -14.77
N ALA A 490 0.35 -15.66 -15.67
CA ALA A 490 1.62 -16.29 -15.32
C ALA A 490 2.65 -15.26 -14.82
N LEU A 491 2.73 -14.07 -15.43
CA LEU A 491 3.60 -12.97 -15.00
C LEU A 491 3.33 -12.56 -13.54
N ILE A 492 2.06 -12.37 -13.16
CA ILE A 492 1.66 -12.10 -11.78
C ILE A 492 2.13 -13.23 -10.85
N SER A 493 1.94 -14.49 -11.25
CA SER A 493 2.39 -15.64 -10.45
C SER A 493 3.91 -15.67 -10.21
N PHE A 494 4.71 -15.19 -11.18
CA PHE A 494 6.15 -14.97 -11.02
C PHE A 494 6.47 -13.81 -10.07
N GLY A 495 5.67 -12.74 -10.07
CA GLY A 495 5.73 -11.71 -9.03
C GLY A 495 5.58 -12.31 -7.64
N PHE A 496 4.56 -13.15 -7.45
CA PHE A 496 4.37 -13.92 -6.21
C PHE A 496 5.52 -14.86 -5.88
N ARG A 497 6.18 -15.48 -6.87
CA ARG A 497 7.40 -16.26 -6.63
C ARG A 497 8.45 -15.43 -5.91
N SER A 498 8.69 -14.20 -6.33
CA SER A 498 9.65 -13.29 -5.70
C SER A 498 9.32 -13.00 -4.23
N LEU A 499 8.04 -12.96 -3.87
CA LEU A 499 7.57 -12.86 -2.48
C LEU A 499 7.78 -14.16 -1.70
N TYR A 500 7.44 -15.31 -2.29
CA TYR A 500 7.51 -16.62 -1.63
C TYR A 500 8.93 -17.15 -1.44
N ILE A 501 9.90 -16.73 -2.26
CA ILE A 501 11.30 -17.14 -2.09
C ILE A 501 12.06 -16.27 -1.08
N LEU A 502 11.44 -15.21 -0.53
CA LEU A 502 12.09 -14.44 0.52
C LEU A 502 12.34 -15.34 1.73
N PRO A 503 13.55 -15.36 2.31
CA PRO A 503 13.87 -16.27 3.41
C PRO A 503 12.91 -16.14 4.59
N GLU A 504 12.55 -14.91 4.98
CA GLU A 504 11.59 -14.64 6.04
C GLU A 504 10.18 -15.14 5.72
N THR A 505 9.79 -15.12 4.44
CA THR A 505 8.52 -15.68 3.96
C THR A 505 8.56 -17.21 3.99
N ILE A 506 9.67 -17.83 3.58
CA ILE A 506 9.88 -19.28 3.65
C ILE A 506 9.77 -19.75 5.10
N SER A 507 10.48 -19.11 6.03
CA SER A 507 10.42 -19.41 7.46
C SER A 507 8.99 -19.31 7.99
N LEU A 508 8.31 -18.22 7.64
CA LEU A 508 6.94 -17.94 8.07
C LEU A 508 5.95 -19.01 7.56
N ILE A 509 5.92 -19.27 6.25
CA ILE A 509 4.99 -20.24 5.65
C ILE A 509 5.27 -21.64 6.17
N LYS A 510 6.54 -22.04 6.31
CA LYS A 510 6.89 -23.37 6.87
C LYS A 510 6.42 -23.56 8.31
N GLN A 511 6.36 -22.49 9.10
CA GLN A 511 5.87 -22.51 10.47
C GLN A 511 4.34 -22.53 10.54
N LEU A 512 3.66 -21.74 9.69
CA LEU A 512 2.20 -21.64 9.70
C LEU A 512 1.52 -22.87 9.09
N CYS A 513 2.16 -23.50 8.10
CA CYS A 513 1.64 -24.62 7.35
C CYS A 513 2.60 -25.82 7.53
N PRO A 514 2.35 -26.75 8.45
CA PRO A 514 3.29 -27.82 8.76
C PRO A 514 3.39 -28.90 7.66
N ASP A 515 2.31 -29.14 6.91
CA ASP A 515 2.18 -30.33 6.08
C ASP A 515 2.66 -30.16 4.63
N GLY A 516 3.32 -31.21 4.12
CA GLY A 516 3.67 -31.34 2.71
C GLY A 516 4.85 -30.49 2.22
N PRO A 517 5.17 -30.57 0.92
CA PRO A 517 6.21 -29.76 0.29
C PRO A 517 5.82 -28.28 0.24
N TYR A 518 6.83 -27.40 0.09
CA TYR A 518 6.65 -25.95 0.19
C TYR A 518 5.56 -25.37 -0.75
N TRP A 519 5.41 -25.89 -1.97
CA TRP A 519 4.36 -25.44 -2.89
C TRP A 519 2.94 -25.75 -2.38
N LYS A 520 2.72 -26.88 -1.68
CA LYS A 520 1.42 -27.19 -1.04
C LYS A 520 1.16 -26.24 0.13
N LYS A 521 2.20 -25.90 0.90
CA LYS A 521 2.12 -24.92 1.99
C LYS A 521 1.74 -23.52 1.50
N ILE A 522 2.24 -23.11 0.33
CA ILE A 522 1.83 -21.86 -0.31
C ILE A 522 0.34 -21.87 -0.62
N LEU A 523 -0.19 -22.95 -1.22
CA LEU A 523 -1.63 -23.05 -1.47
C LEU A 523 -2.45 -22.91 -0.18
N GLN A 524 -2.04 -23.57 0.91
CA GLN A 524 -2.71 -23.45 2.21
C GLN A 524 -2.68 -22.01 2.75
N TYR A 525 -1.54 -21.33 2.68
CA TYR A 525 -1.41 -19.94 3.09
C TYR A 525 -2.30 -19.02 2.24
N ASN A 526 -2.35 -19.25 0.93
CA ASN A 526 -3.16 -18.48 -0.02
C ASN A 526 -4.67 -18.66 0.22
N ILE A 527 -5.11 -19.87 0.60
CA ILE A 527 -6.49 -20.14 1.03
C ILE A 527 -6.78 -19.38 2.33
N ALA A 528 -5.91 -19.50 3.33
CA ALA A 528 -6.05 -18.77 4.59
C ALA A 528 -6.20 -17.25 4.35
N GLY A 529 -5.46 -16.71 3.39
CA GLY A 529 -5.48 -15.30 3.02
C GLY A 529 -6.52 -14.87 1.99
N ASN A 530 -7.47 -15.74 1.59
CA ASN A 530 -8.51 -15.42 0.60
C ASN A 530 -7.94 -14.83 -0.72
N LEU A 531 -6.90 -15.46 -1.28
CA LEU A 531 -6.15 -14.90 -2.43
C LEU A 531 -7.04 -14.48 -3.63
N GLN A 532 -8.09 -15.24 -3.96
CA GLN A 532 -9.01 -14.85 -5.03
C GLN A 532 -9.68 -13.49 -4.76
N SER A 533 -10.32 -13.35 -3.58
CA SER A 533 -11.01 -12.11 -3.18
C SER A 533 -10.04 -10.92 -3.06
N LEU A 534 -8.81 -11.17 -2.61
CA LEU A 534 -7.74 -10.18 -2.59
C LEU A 534 -7.43 -9.62 -3.98
N LEU A 535 -7.24 -10.49 -4.96
CA LEU A 535 -6.90 -10.08 -6.33
C LEU A 535 -8.10 -9.41 -7.01
N ASP A 536 -9.32 -9.87 -6.77
CA ASP A 536 -10.54 -9.25 -7.27
C ASP A 536 -10.69 -7.80 -6.77
N GLU A 537 -10.49 -7.55 -5.47
CA GLU A 537 -10.46 -6.18 -4.93
C GLU A 537 -9.32 -5.35 -5.50
N TYR A 538 -8.10 -5.91 -5.55
CA TYR A 538 -6.94 -5.13 -5.96
C TYR A 538 -6.99 -4.75 -7.44
N MET A 539 -7.39 -5.67 -8.33
CA MET A 539 -7.53 -5.37 -9.75
C MET A 539 -8.59 -4.32 -10.01
N GLN A 540 -9.72 -4.32 -9.28
CA GLN A 540 -10.69 -3.22 -9.40
C GLN A 540 -10.08 -1.88 -9.00
N VAL A 541 -9.40 -1.82 -7.85
CA VAL A 541 -8.75 -0.59 -7.38
C VAL A 541 -7.71 -0.10 -8.39
N LEU A 542 -6.95 -1.01 -8.99
CA LEU A 542 -5.96 -0.68 -10.03
C LEU A 542 -6.61 -0.23 -11.34
N PHE A 543 -7.67 -0.90 -11.78
CA PHE A 543 -8.38 -0.57 -13.01
C PHE A 543 -8.88 0.88 -12.99
N GLU A 544 -9.44 1.33 -11.86
CA GLU A 544 -9.85 2.71 -11.68
C GLU A 544 -8.64 3.65 -11.54
N SER A 545 -7.67 3.32 -10.68
CA SER A 545 -6.57 4.24 -10.35
C SER A 545 -5.52 4.44 -11.46
N LEU A 546 -5.37 3.48 -12.37
CA LEU A 546 -4.56 3.62 -13.57
C LEU A 546 -5.32 4.32 -14.72
N GLY A 547 -6.61 4.65 -14.52
CA GLY A 547 -7.43 5.33 -15.52
C GLY A 547 -7.83 4.43 -16.69
N LEU A 548 -7.86 3.12 -16.48
CA LEU A 548 -8.12 2.13 -17.53
C LEU A 548 -9.61 2.05 -17.93
N MET A 549 -10.52 2.58 -17.12
CA MET A 549 -11.97 2.61 -17.38
C MET A 549 -12.36 3.24 -18.72
N ASN A 550 -11.55 4.17 -19.24
CA ASN A 550 -11.82 4.89 -20.49
C ASN A 550 -11.16 4.23 -21.71
N LEU A 551 -10.46 3.11 -21.53
CA LEU A 551 -9.79 2.39 -22.61
C LEU A 551 -10.70 1.27 -23.13
N SER A 552 -10.78 1.13 -24.45
CA SER A 552 -11.43 -0.01 -25.12
C SER A 552 -10.45 -1.13 -25.49
N ASP A 553 -9.14 -0.88 -25.38
CA ASP A 553 -8.10 -1.86 -25.74
C ASP A 553 -7.88 -2.86 -24.59
N GLU A 554 -8.62 -3.97 -24.63
CA GLU A 554 -8.53 -5.10 -23.69
C GLU A 554 -7.07 -5.57 -23.50
N LYS A 555 -6.28 -5.63 -24.58
CA LYS A 555 -4.89 -6.10 -24.54
C LYS A 555 -4.04 -5.18 -23.67
N ARG A 556 -4.21 -3.86 -23.86
CA ARG A 556 -3.49 -2.86 -23.07
C ARG A 556 -3.90 -2.90 -21.60
N ILE A 557 -5.20 -3.03 -21.31
CA ILE A 557 -5.71 -3.12 -19.95
C ILE A 557 -5.07 -4.31 -19.22
N VAL A 558 -5.11 -5.49 -19.84
CA VAL A 558 -4.54 -6.72 -19.27
C VAL A 558 -3.04 -6.60 -19.02
N CYS A 559 -2.28 -6.02 -19.95
CA CYS A 559 -0.85 -5.78 -19.77
C CYS A 559 -0.57 -4.79 -18.63
N GLU A 560 -1.25 -3.64 -18.59
CA GLU A 560 -1.01 -2.63 -17.55
C GLU A 560 -1.35 -3.16 -16.15
N LEU A 561 -2.44 -3.94 -16.01
CA LEU A 561 -2.78 -4.62 -14.75
C LEU A 561 -1.74 -5.68 -14.37
N GLY A 562 -1.39 -6.57 -15.31
CA GLY A 562 -0.43 -7.65 -15.09
C GLY A 562 0.96 -7.17 -14.69
N GLU A 563 1.51 -6.22 -15.44
CA GLU A 563 2.82 -5.62 -15.18
C GLU A 563 2.84 -4.84 -13.87
N HIS A 564 1.76 -4.10 -13.54
CA HIS A 564 1.70 -3.37 -12.29
C HIS A 564 1.70 -4.30 -11.08
N ILE A 565 0.87 -5.35 -11.11
CA ILE A 565 0.77 -6.31 -10.00
C ILE A 565 2.08 -7.07 -9.83
N GLU A 566 2.68 -7.57 -10.93
CA GLU A 566 3.97 -8.23 -10.87
C GLU A 566 5.00 -7.34 -10.18
N LYS A 567 5.13 -6.08 -10.63
CA LYS A 567 6.11 -5.12 -10.12
C LYS A 567 5.96 -4.80 -8.63
N VAL A 568 4.73 -4.67 -8.12
CA VAL A 568 4.52 -4.36 -6.70
C VAL A 568 4.73 -5.57 -5.80
N VAL A 569 4.39 -6.78 -6.26
CA VAL A 569 4.61 -8.01 -5.49
C VAL A 569 6.09 -8.41 -5.49
N SER A 570 6.80 -8.14 -6.59
CA SER A 570 8.24 -8.41 -6.75
C SER A 570 9.14 -7.31 -6.21
N ILE A 571 8.59 -6.25 -5.60
CA ILE A 571 9.37 -5.08 -5.17
C ILE A 571 10.58 -5.46 -4.33
N ARG A 572 11.75 -5.02 -4.78
CA ARG A 572 12.99 -5.13 -4.03
C ARG A 572 13.04 -4.05 -2.98
N THR A 573 12.95 -4.47 -1.74
CA THR A 573 13.04 -3.56 -0.60
C THR A 573 14.50 -3.20 -0.36
N PRO A 574 14.87 -1.92 -0.33
CA PRO A 574 16.24 -1.50 -0.08
C PRO A 574 16.67 -1.89 1.33
N SER A 575 17.97 -2.01 1.52
CA SER A 575 18.55 -2.08 2.87
C SER A 575 19.15 -0.72 3.22
N LEU A 576 18.86 -0.23 4.41
CA LEU A 576 19.34 1.06 4.90
C LEU A 576 20.59 0.85 5.75
N TYR A 577 21.56 1.75 5.63
CA TYR A 577 22.82 1.68 6.37
C TYR A 577 22.74 2.43 7.69
N LEU A 578 23.24 1.84 8.76
CA LEU A 578 23.41 2.48 10.06
C LEU A 578 24.85 2.35 10.53
N ASP A 579 25.22 3.18 11.49
CA ASP A 579 26.56 3.22 12.05
C ASP A 579 26.65 2.40 13.34
N GLU A 580 27.48 1.37 13.34
CA GLU A 580 27.85 0.62 14.53
C GLU A 580 29.01 1.34 15.23
N ILE A 581 28.71 1.98 16.36
CA ILE A 581 29.71 2.60 17.25
C ILE A 581 30.25 1.51 18.18
N LYS A 582 31.44 0.97 17.88
CA LYS A 582 32.05 -0.10 18.68
C LYS A 582 32.83 0.48 19.85
N ILE A 583 32.52 0.01 21.07
CA ILE A 583 33.24 0.40 22.28
C ILE A 583 33.82 -0.84 22.95
N LYS A 584 35.15 -0.95 22.95
CA LYS A 584 35.92 -2.07 23.54
C LYS A 584 37.04 -1.50 24.42
N ASN A 585 37.26 -2.11 25.59
CA ASN A 585 38.33 -1.74 26.52
C ASN A 585 38.41 -0.23 26.81
N ASN A 586 37.25 0.40 27.04
CA ASN A 586 37.12 1.85 27.26
C ASN A 586 37.78 2.71 26.16
N LYS A 587 37.73 2.24 24.91
CA LYS A 587 38.09 3.02 23.72
C LYS A 587 36.98 2.94 22.68
N VAL A 588 36.75 4.05 22.01
CA VAL A 588 35.86 4.13 20.84
C VAL A 588 36.64 3.58 19.64
N GLY A 589 36.15 2.51 19.05
CA GLY A 589 36.70 1.94 17.83
C GLY A 589 36.12 2.59 16.58
N GLU A 590 36.60 2.13 15.43
CA GLU A 590 36.09 2.55 14.11
C GLU A 590 34.56 2.37 14.00
N ILE A 591 33.90 3.39 13.48
CA ILE A 591 32.47 3.35 13.13
C ILE A 591 32.30 2.45 11.91
N LYS A 592 31.55 1.36 12.06
CA LYS A 592 31.29 0.42 10.95
C LYS A 592 29.91 0.59 10.38
N LYS A 593 29.80 0.77 9.07
CA LYS A 593 28.50 0.76 8.38
C LYS A 593 27.91 -0.65 8.36
N ARG A 594 26.66 -0.76 8.80
CA ARG A 594 25.88 -2.00 8.85
C ARG A 594 24.58 -1.81 8.10
N SER A 595 24.08 -2.86 7.46
CA SER A 595 22.89 -2.76 6.61
C SER A 595 21.71 -3.49 7.26
N MET A 596 20.54 -2.84 7.30
CA MET A 596 19.28 -3.42 7.76
C MET A 596 18.22 -3.39 6.64
N ARG A 597 17.64 -4.56 6.37
CA ARG A 597 16.55 -4.76 5.40
C ARG A 597 15.28 -4.04 5.83
N CYS A 598 14.62 -3.37 4.90
CA CYS A 598 13.41 -2.57 5.15
C CYS A 598 12.20 -3.13 4.39
N ARG A 599 11.72 -4.32 4.79
CA ARG A 599 10.63 -5.03 4.11
C ARG A 599 9.24 -4.71 4.63
N PHE A 600 9.08 -4.80 5.95
CA PHE A 600 7.78 -4.59 6.61
C PHE A 600 7.45 -3.09 6.69
N ALA A 601 8.49 -2.28 6.89
CA ALA A 601 8.44 -0.83 6.97
C ALA A 601 9.45 -0.21 6.00
N MET A 602 9.06 0.85 5.30
CA MET A 602 9.91 1.53 4.32
C MET A 602 9.97 3.04 4.58
N ARG A 603 11.11 3.63 4.24
CA ARG A 603 11.29 5.09 4.15
C ARG A 603 10.77 5.58 2.79
N PHE A 604 10.01 6.66 2.80
CA PHE A 604 9.57 7.38 1.62
C PHE A 604 10.36 8.68 1.46
N GLY A 605 11.16 8.77 0.40
CA GLY A 605 11.90 9.97 0.02
C GLY A 605 13.11 9.64 -0.85
N ARG A 606 13.66 10.65 -1.53
CA ARG A 606 14.91 10.49 -2.29
C ARG A 606 16.04 10.09 -1.35
N GLY A 607 16.84 9.13 -1.77
CA GLY A 607 18.06 8.72 -1.07
C GLY A 607 19.06 8.28 -2.10
N VAL A 608 20.34 8.41 -1.79
CA VAL A 608 21.44 7.94 -2.63
C VAL A 608 22.16 6.82 -1.89
N ASN A 609 22.36 5.68 -2.54
CA ASN A 609 23.16 4.57 -2.03
C ASN A 609 24.64 4.97 -2.10
N GLN A 610 25.55 4.23 -1.48
CA GLN A 610 26.99 4.57 -1.47
C GLN A 610 27.62 4.64 -2.89
N ILE A 611 26.97 4.06 -3.89
CA ILE A 611 27.40 4.02 -5.30
C ILE A 611 26.84 5.23 -6.10
N GLY A 612 26.18 6.19 -5.46
CA GLY A 612 25.59 7.34 -6.17
C GLY A 612 24.23 7.04 -6.84
N GLN A 613 23.71 5.81 -6.71
CA GLN A 613 22.42 5.40 -7.28
C GLN A 613 21.25 5.75 -6.35
N GLU A 614 20.12 6.20 -6.92
CA GLU A 614 18.90 6.43 -6.13
C GLU A 614 18.44 5.14 -5.44
N VAL A 615 18.26 5.19 -4.11
CA VAL A 615 17.96 4.02 -3.24
C VAL A 615 16.57 3.45 -3.50
N SER A 616 15.68 4.20 -4.14
CA SER A 616 14.33 3.74 -4.44
C SER A 616 13.60 4.73 -5.35
N ASN A 617 12.99 4.25 -6.43
CA ASN A 617 12.06 5.02 -7.24
C ASN A 617 10.82 5.37 -6.38
N ILE A 618 10.61 6.66 -6.11
CA ILE A 618 9.49 7.17 -5.30
C ILE A 618 8.15 6.59 -5.76
N THR A 619 7.97 6.45 -7.08
CA THR A 619 6.76 5.90 -7.69
C THR A 619 6.58 4.43 -7.33
N GLU A 620 7.64 3.64 -7.32
CA GLU A 620 7.57 2.21 -6.98
C GLU A 620 7.22 1.99 -5.51
N VAL A 621 7.83 2.78 -4.61
CA VAL A 621 7.51 2.70 -3.18
C VAL A 621 6.06 3.11 -2.93
N ARG A 622 5.57 4.15 -3.61
CA ARG A 622 4.16 4.57 -3.53
C ARG A 622 3.23 3.47 -4.04
N ASN A 623 3.52 2.88 -5.20
CA ASN A 623 2.70 1.82 -5.78
C ASN A 623 2.66 0.59 -4.86
N ALA A 624 3.80 0.17 -4.32
CA ALA A 624 3.85 -0.92 -3.36
C ALA A 624 3.07 -0.61 -2.07
N PHE A 625 3.18 0.61 -1.52
CA PHE A 625 2.39 0.99 -0.35
C PHE A 625 0.88 1.06 -0.66
N ASN A 626 0.50 1.46 -1.86
CA ASN A 626 -0.89 1.45 -2.34
C ASN A 626 -1.38 0.06 -2.80
N SER A 627 -0.53 -0.97 -2.82
CA SER A 627 -0.94 -2.36 -3.01
C SER A 627 -1.37 -3.01 -1.69
N PRO A 628 -2.03 -4.18 -1.67
CA PRO A 628 -2.30 -4.89 -0.43
C PRO A 628 -1.05 -5.53 0.20
N PHE A 629 0.08 -5.59 -0.51
CA PHE A 629 1.32 -6.23 -0.08
C PHE A 629 2.19 -5.33 0.79
N ARG A 630 3.32 -5.83 1.27
CA ARG A 630 4.30 -5.01 2.01
C ARG A 630 4.88 -3.89 1.11
N PRO A 631 5.27 -2.73 1.67
CA PRO A 631 5.36 -2.41 3.11
C PRO A 631 4.01 -2.11 3.75
N PHE A 632 3.87 -2.42 5.04
CA PHE A 632 2.70 -2.07 5.85
C PHE A 632 2.89 -0.79 6.66
N ILE A 633 4.13 -0.35 6.83
CA ILE A 633 4.45 0.96 7.41
C ILE A 633 5.23 1.77 6.38
N LEU A 634 4.79 3.00 6.12
CA LEU A 634 5.53 3.95 5.30
C LEU A 634 5.83 5.19 6.12
N ALA A 635 7.12 5.50 6.29
CA ALA A 635 7.56 6.67 7.02
C ALA A 635 8.14 7.71 6.08
N SER A 636 7.64 8.95 6.17
CA SER A 636 8.03 10.06 5.31
C SER A 636 8.33 11.33 6.11
N THR A 637 8.98 12.28 5.44
CA THR A 637 9.15 13.66 5.87
C THR A 637 8.18 14.59 5.12
N SER A 638 8.54 15.87 4.92
CA SER A 638 7.82 16.81 4.06
C SER A 638 7.66 16.35 2.60
N ILE A 639 8.53 15.47 2.11
CA ILE A 639 8.47 14.97 0.72
C ILE A 639 7.15 14.26 0.41
N GLY A 640 6.56 13.56 1.38
CA GLY A 640 5.28 12.87 1.19
C GLY A 640 4.05 13.71 1.55
N GLN A 641 4.21 14.97 1.97
CA GLN A 641 3.12 15.78 2.53
C GLN A 641 2.22 16.38 1.46
N GLU A 642 2.69 16.53 0.21
CA GLU A 642 1.97 17.14 -0.90
C GLU A 642 1.91 16.29 -2.18
N GLY A 643 0.87 16.49 -2.99
CA GLY A 643 0.77 15.93 -4.36
C GLY A 643 0.63 14.41 -4.53
N LEU A 644 0.54 13.61 -3.46
CA LEU A 644 0.50 12.15 -3.53
C LEU A 644 -0.66 11.53 -2.76
N ASP A 645 -1.12 10.35 -3.20
CA ASP A 645 -2.18 9.59 -2.57
C ASP A 645 -1.65 8.26 -2.01
N PHE A 646 -2.11 7.90 -0.80
CA PHE A 646 -1.71 6.70 -0.05
C PHE A 646 -2.92 5.93 0.54
N HIS A 647 -4.13 6.18 0.05
CA HIS A 647 -5.40 5.75 0.67
C HIS A 647 -5.85 4.33 0.31
N GLN A 648 -5.23 3.68 -0.68
CA GLN A 648 -5.79 2.47 -1.29
C GLN A 648 -5.88 1.33 -0.27
N TYR A 649 -4.87 1.10 0.57
CA TYR A 649 -4.93 0.12 1.67
C TYR A 649 -4.49 0.70 3.03
N CYS A 650 -4.56 2.02 3.17
CA CYS A 650 -4.18 2.74 4.39
C CYS A 650 -5.33 3.65 4.84
N HIS A 651 -5.69 3.54 6.11
CA HIS A 651 -6.51 4.51 6.83
C HIS A 651 -5.96 4.79 8.24
N SER A 652 -4.65 4.60 8.47
CA SER A 652 -3.98 4.95 9.72
C SER A 652 -2.83 5.92 9.46
N ILE A 653 -2.83 7.05 10.15
CA ILE A 653 -1.82 8.11 10.02
C ILE A 653 -1.23 8.45 11.38
N TYR A 654 0.10 8.54 11.44
CA TYR A 654 0.84 8.97 12.61
C TYR A 654 1.45 10.34 12.34
N HIS A 655 1.03 11.33 13.12
CA HIS A 655 1.72 12.61 13.20
C HIS A 655 2.87 12.44 14.18
N TRP A 656 3.95 11.81 13.71
CA TRP A 656 5.14 11.54 14.51
C TRP A 656 5.69 12.82 15.15
N ASN A 657 5.67 13.90 14.37
CA ASN A 657 5.71 15.26 14.89
C ASN A 657 4.49 16.02 14.36
N LEU A 658 3.89 16.85 15.21
CA LEU A 658 2.78 17.70 14.80
C LEU A 658 3.27 18.75 13.79
N PRO A 659 2.49 19.00 12.72
CA PRO A 659 2.78 20.12 11.84
C PRO A 659 2.60 21.46 12.57
N PRO A 660 3.26 22.53 12.08
CA PRO A 660 3.16 23.86 12.69
C PRO A 660 1.79 24.52 12.49
N ASN A 661 1.08 24.17 11.41
CA ASN A 661 -0.16 24.83 11.00
C ASN A 661 -1.27 23.79 10.69
N PRO A 662 -2.57 24.19 10.75
CA PRO A 662 -3.70 23.29 10.51
C PRO A 662 -3.83 22.82 9.05
N VAL A 663 -3.31 23.59 8.09
CA VAL A 663 -3.34 23.25 6.65
C VAL A 663 -2.54 21.98 6.41
N ASP A 664 -1.30 21.94 6.88
CA ASP A 664 -0.40 20.79 6.81
C ASP A 664 -1.02 19.56 7.48
N LEU A 665 -1.75 19.75 8.59
CA LEU A 665 -2.46 18.65 9.26
C LEU A 665 -3.53 18.06 8.33
N GLU A 666 -4.38 18.91 7.77
CA GLU A 666 -5.44 18.48 6.85
C GLU A 666 -4.88 17.89 5.55
N GLN A 667 -3.79 18.44 5.00
CA GLN A 667 -3.12 17.90 3.83
C GLN A 667 -2.52 16.52 4.09
N ARG A 668 -1.89 16.31 5.26
CA ARG A 668 -1.35 15.01 5.68
C ARG A 668 -2.46 13.97 5.81
N GLU A 669 -3.56 14.30 6.46
CA GLU A 669 -4.72 13.40 6.60
C GLU A 669 -5.41 13.14 5.27
N GLY A 670 -5.48 14.17 4.43
CA GLY A 670 -5.94 14.09 3.05
C GLY A 670 -5.13 13.14 2.18
N ARG A 671 -4.00 12.58 2.63
CA ARG A 671 -3.28 11.52 1.91
C ARG A 671 -3.96 10.16 1.96
N ILE A 672 -4.69 9.90 3.04
CA ILE A 672 -5.40 8.64 3.29
C ILE A 672 -6.91 8.82 3.26
N PHE A 673 -7.40 10.04 3.44
CA PHE A 673 -8.83 10.38 3.35
C PHE A 673 -9.19 10.82 1.92
N ARG A 674 -9.39 9.84 1.03
CA ARG A 674 -9.62 10.04 -0.41
C ARG A 674 -10.72 9.13 -0.97
N TYR A 675 -11.06 9.39 -2.24
CA TYR A 675 -12.03 8.63 -3.03
C TYR A 675 -11.83 7.12 -2.90
N LYS A 676 -12.91 6.40 -2.60
CA LYS A 676 -12.97 4.94 -2.39
C LYS A 676 -11.83 4.41 -1.52
N GLY A 677 -11.41 5.19 -0.52
CA GLY A 677 -10.36 4.83 0.43
C GLY A 677 -10.61 3.51 1.15
N HIS A 678 -9.55 2.93 1.72
CA HIS A 678 -9.62 1.61 2.36
C HIS A 678 -10.74 1.49 3.41
N ALA A 679 -10.92 2.50 4.26
CA ALA A 679 -11.99 2.51 5.27
C ALA A 679 -13.39 2.47 4.65
N ILE A 680 -13.59 3.19 3.54
CA ILE A 680 -14.86 3.24 2.81
C ILE A 680 -15.19 1.86 2.23
N ARG A 681 -14.25 1.24 1.53
CA ARG A 681 -14.46 -0.09 0.95
C ARG A 681 -14.76 -1.14 2.02
N LYS A 682 -14.08 -1.09 3.16
CA LYS A 682 -14.36 -1.97 4.30
C LYS A 682 -15.75 -1.79 4.87
N ASN A 683 -16.19 -0.55 5.07
CA ASN A 683 -17.52 -0.27 5.62
C ASN A 683 -18.63 -0.67 4.64
N ILE A 684 -18.49 -0.31 3.35
CA ILE A 684 -19.44 -0.70 2.30
C ILE A 684 -19.52 -2.22 2.16
N ALA A 685 -18.38 -2.91 2.11
CA ALA A 685 -18.35 -4.36 2.06
C ALA A 685 -19.04 -4.97 3.30
N THR A 686 -18.77 -4.45 4.49
CA THR A 686 -19.39 -4.94 5.73
C THR A 686 -20.91 -4.75 5.73
N GLN A 687 -21.39 -3.59 5.27
CA GLN A 687 -22.80 -3.23 5.23
C GLN A 687 -23.57 -4.10 4.23
N TYR A 688 -23.02 -4.27 3.03
CA TYR A 688 -23.75 -4.88 1.90
C TYR A 688 -23.37 -6.33 1.60
N LYS A 689 -22.41 -6.94 2.35
CA LYS A 689 -21.96 -8.33 2.08
C LYS A 689 -23.09 -9.34 1.95
N ILE A 690 -24.10 -9.29 2.82
CA ILE A 690 -25.18 -10.30 2.85
C ILE A 690 -26.04 -10.14 1.60
N LYS A 691 -26.44 -8.89 1.29
CA LYS A 691 -27.25 -8.57 0.12
C LYS A 691 -26.55 -8.90 -1.18
N LEU A 692 -25.26 -8.61 -1.26
CA LEU A 692 -24.46 -8.82 -2.48
C LEU A 692 -24.14 -10.29 -2.71
N LEU A 693 -23.63 -10.97 -1.68
CA LEU A 693 -23.28 -12.38 -1.79
C LEU A 693 -24.51 -13.28 -1.80
N GLY A 694 -25.70 -12.80 -1.41
CA GLY A 694 -26.95 -13.55 -1.61
C GLY A 694 -27.53 -13.47 -3.03
N ASN A 695 -26.93 -12.71 -3.94
CA ASN A 695 -27.50 -12.44 -5.28
C ASN A 695 -26.50 -12.67 -6.41
N HIS A 696 -27.00 -13.09 -7.57
CA HIS A 696 -26.21 -13.17 -8.81
C HIS A 696 -26.33 -11.86 -9.59
N PHE A 697 -25.22 -11.35 -10.11
CA PHE A 697 -25.19 -10.12 -10.90
C PHE A 697 -24.26 -10.28 -12.11
N LYS A 698 -24.43 -9.42 -13.12
CA LYS A 698 -23.67 -9.46 -14.38
C LYS A 698 -22.45 -8.50 -14.38
N SER A 699 -22.48 -7.48 -13.52
CA SER A 699 -21.46 -6.45 -13.34
C SER A 699 -20.27 -6.96 -12.53
N ASN A 700 -19.20 -6.16 -12.41
CA ASN A 700 -18.15 -6.40 -11.44
C ASN A 700 -18.71 -6.28 -10.00
N LEU A 701 -18.26 -7.16 -9.09
CA LEU A 701 -18.66 -7.23 -7.68
C LEU A 701 -18.58 -5.86 -6.98
N TRP A 702 -17.49 -5.14 -7.19
CA TRP A 702 -17.22 -3.87 -6.52
C TRP A 702 -18.04 -2.72 -7.11
N ASP A 703 -18.27 -2.71 -8.42
CA ASP A 703 -19.19 -1.75 -9.02
C ASP A 703 -20.61 -1.94 -8.48
N GLU A 704 -21.07 -3.18 -8.33
CA GLU A 704 -22.38 -3.47 -7.75
C GLU A 704 -22.48 -3.03 -6.29
N LEU A 705 -21.44 -3.24 -5.48
CA LEU A 705 -21.37 -2.71 -4.11
C LEU A 705 -21.57 -1.20 -4.04
N PHE A 706 -20.84 -0.45 -4.86
CA PHE A 706 -20.96 1.01 -4.89
C PHE A 706 -22.30 1.47 -5.47
N ASN A 707 -22.86 0.74 -6.45
CA ASN A 707 -24.18 1.03 -7.01
C ASN A 707 -25.31 0.81 -6.00
N ILE A 708 -25.24 -0.26 -5.19
CA ILE A 708 -26.19 -0.49 -4.10
C ILE A 708 -26.10 0.66 -3.09
N ALA A 709 -24.89 1.01 -2.67
CA ALA A 709 -24.66 2.10 -1.72
C ALA A 709 -25.14 3.47 -2.25
N LEU A 710 -25.04 3.72 -3.56
CA LEU A 710 -25.58 4.91 -4.21
C LEU A 710 -27.12 4.92 -4.24
N LYS A 711 -27.75 3.78 -4.54
CA LYS A 711 -29.22 3.66 -4.60
C LYS A 711 -29.88 3.82 -3.22
N GLU A 712 -29.20 3.39 -2.16
CA GLU A 712 -29.68 3.49 -0.77
C GLU A 712 -29.26 4.80 -0.08
N ARG A 713 -28.60 5.71 -0.81
CA ARG A 713 -28.23 7.03 -0.29
C ARG A 713 -29.47 7.85 0.05
N GLU A 714 -29.48 8.48 1.23
CA GLU A 714 -30.55 9.37 1.69
C GLU A 714 -30.86 10.47 0.65
N SER A 715 -32.15 10.77 0.45
CA SER A 715 -32.59 11.85 -0.42
C SER A 715 -32.05 13.21 0.09
N GLY A 716 -31.42 13.99 -0.79
CA GLY A 716 -30.77 15.26 -0.44
C GLY A 716 -29.38 15.13 0.18
N ALA A 717 -28.84 13.91 0.36
CA ALA A 717 -27.44 13.74 0.75
C ALA A 717 -26.49 14.12 -0.40
N ASN A 718 -25.28 14.58 -0.04
CA ASN A 718 -24.29 15.04 -1.00
C ASN A 718 -23.65 13.90 -1.81
N ASP A 719 -23.03 14.25 -2.94
CA ASP A 719 -22.34 13.29 -3.82
C ASP A 719 -21.04 12.72 -3.28
N LEU A 720 -20.61 13.19 -2.09
CA LEU A 720 -19.49 12.59 -1.38
C LEU A 720 -19.86 11.22 -0.79
N ILE A 721 -21.15 10.93 -0.59
CA ILE A 721 -21.62 9.62 -0.15
C ILE A 721 -21.95 8.77 -1.38
N PRO A 722 -21.44 7.53 -1.51
CA PRO A 722 -20.62 6.79 -0.53
C PRO A 722 -19.09 6.89 -0.79
N PHE A 723 -18.67 7.69 -1.77
CA PHE A 723 -17.32 7.61 -2.35
C PHE A 723 -16.19 8.23 -1.52
N TRP A 724 -16.48 9.28 -0.76
CA TRP A 724 -15.56 9.91 0.19
C TRP A 724 -16.04 9.76 1.63
N ILE A 725 -17.35 9.62 1.87
CA ILE A 725 -17.91 9.52 3.22
C ILE A 725 -18.84 8.30 3.28
N PHE A 726 -18.57 7.39 4.22
CA PHE A 726 -19.43 6.25 4.53
C PHE A 726 -19.21 5.82 5.98
N ASP A 727 -19.94 6.47 6.90
CA ASP A 727 -19.81 6.33 8.35
C ASP A 727 -20.60 5.14 8.94
N GLN A 728 -21.32 4.40 8.09
CA GLN A 728 -22.02 3.16 8.44
C GLN A 728 -21.04 1.98 8.52
N GLY A 729 -20.15 1.99 9.53
CA GLY A 729 -19.22 0.91 9.78
C GLY A 729 -18.17 1.24 10.85
N LYS A 730 -17.27 0.28 11.11
CA LYS A 730 -16.24 0.41 12.15
C LYS A 730 -14.95 1.06 11.65
N ALA A 731 -14.66 0.99 10.36
CA ALA A 731 -13.41 1.50 9.82
C ALA A 731 -13.49 3.03 9.71
N LYS A 732 -12.54 3.71 10.36
CA LYS A 732 -12.38 5.17 10.36
C LYS A 732 -10.93 5.52 10.05
N ILE A 733 -10.68 6.76 9.63
CA ILE A 733 -9.34 7.33 9.54
C ILE A 733 -8.77 7.41 10.96
N GLN A 734 -7.76 6.62 11.25
CA GLN A 734 -7.11 6.56 12.57
C GLN A 734 -6.00 7.61 12.62
N ARG A 735 -6.23 8.68 13.39
CA ARG A 735 -5.26 9.74 13.65
C ARG A 735 -4.50 9.42 14.94
N HIS A 736 -3.23 9.05 14.82
CA HIS A 736 -2.34 8.79 15.95
C HIS A 736 -1.44 9.99 16.22
N ILE A 737 -1.44 10.46 17.47
CA ILE A 737 -0.55 11.52 17.95
C ILE A 737 0.21 10.99 19.18
N PRO A 738 1.38 10.36 19.00
CA PRO A 738 2.17 9.78 20.09
C PRO A 738 2.96 10.87 20.86
N ALA A 739 2.28 11.92 21.32
CA ALA A 739 2.89 13.02 22.05
C ALA A 739 3.40 12.56 23.43
N MET A 740 4.63 12.92 23.78
CA MET A 740 5.17 12.61 25.12
C MET A 740 4.34 13.30 26.22
N PRO A 741 4.17 12.65 27.38
CA PRO A 741 3.67 13.32 28.59
C PRO A 741 4.45 14.60 28.88
N MET A 742 3.74 15.66 29.31
CA MET A 742 4.33 16.97 29.69
C MET A 742 5.14 17.67 28.58
N SER A 743 5.00 17.24 27.31
CA SER A 743 5.70 17.88 26.18
C SER A 743 4.93 19.05 25.59
N ARG A 744 5.66 19.96 24.91
CA ARG A 744 5.08 21.07 24.14
C ARG A 744 4.11 20.58 23.05
N GLU A 745 4.32 19.38 22.50
CA GLU A 745 3.45 18.78 21.48
C GLU A 745 2.00 18.61 22.00
N LYS A 746 1.81 18.38 23.31
CA LYS A 746 0.47 18.26 23.90
C LYS A 746 -0.30 19.59 23.87
N ASN A 747 0.38 20.70 24.15
CA ASN A 747 -0.23 22.04 24.08
C ASN A 747 -0.46 22.45 22.63
N GLN A 748 0.51 22.17 21.75
CA GLN A 748 0.40 22.40 20.31
C GLN A 748 -0.80 21.67 19.72
N LYS A 749 -1.07 20.43 20.14
CA LYS A 749 -2.25 19.67 19.70
C LYS A 749 -3.56 20.44 19.96
N ILE A 750 -3.74 20.95 21.18
CA ILE A 750 -4.98 21.68 21.56
C ILE A 750 -5.13 22.94 20.71
N ALA A 751 -4.05 23.70 20.54
CA ALA A 751 -4.04 24.88 19.68
C ALA A 751 -4.36 24.50 18.22
N LEU A 752 -3.73 23.44 17.70
CA LEU A 752 -3.89 22.98 16.32
C LEU A 752 -5.32 22.49 16.03
N SER A 753 -5.97 21.80 16.97
CA SER A 753 -7.38 21.40 16.83
C SER A 753 -8.31 22.61 16.75
N ARG A 754 -8.08 23.66 17.56
CA ARG A 754 -8.86 24.91 17.49
C ARG A 754 -8.63 25.62 16.16
N SER A 755 -7.37 25.78 15.75
CA SER A 755 -7.03 26.41 14.48
C SER A 755 -7.55 25.62 13.28
N LEU A 756 -7.63 24.28 13.37
CA LEU A 756 -8.22 23.44 12.32
C LEU A 756 -9.73 23.66 12.19
N ALA A 757 -10.46 23.79 13.30
CA ALA A 757 -11.88 24.12 13.26
C ALA A 757 -12.09 25.48 12.57
N VAL A 758 -11.31 26.49 12.95
CA VAL A 758 -11.33 27.82 12.30
C VAL A 758 -10.96 27.72 10.82
N TYR A 759 -9.89 26.98 10.48
CA TYR A 759 -9.47 26.74 9.09
C TYR A 759 -10.61 26.15 8.25
N ARG A 760 -11.30 25.12 8.74
CA ARG A 760 -12.42 24.47 8.03
C ARG A 760 -13.62 25.38 7.84
N LEU A 761 -13.89 26.28 8.78
CA LEU A 761 -14.94 27.31 8.63
C LEU A 761 -14.61 28.30 7.52
N VAL A 762 -13.33 28.62 7.37
CA VAL A 762 -12.81 29.58 6.39
C VAL A 762 -12.42 28.90 5.06
N PHE A 763 -12.46 27.57 5.00
CA PHE A 763 -12.00 26.82 3.85
C PHE A 763 -12.71 27.23 2.57
N GLY A 764 -11.91 27.40 1.53
CA GLY A 764 -12.36 27.90 0.23
C GLY A 764 -12.53 29.42 0.15
N GLN A 765 -12.58 30.18 1.24
CA GLN A 765 -12.68 31.64 1.15
C GLN A 765 -11.44 32.25 0.45
N PRO A 766 -11.56 33.37 -0.26
CA PRO A 766 -10.38 34.11 -0.72
C PRO A 766 -9.56 34.59 0.49
N ARG A 767 -8.22 34.47 0.40
CA ARG A 767 -7.25 34.85 1.46
C ARG A 767 -7.54 34.19 2.83
N GLN A 768 -7.50 32.86 2.85
CA GLN A 768 -7.85 32.03 4.03
C GLN A 768 -6.96 32.30 5.26
N GLU A 769 -5.66 32.45 5.05
CA GLU A 769 -4.68 32.67 6.13
C GLU A 769 -4.97 33.97 6.89
N ASP A 770 -5.36 35.02 6.17
CA ASP A 770 -5.72 36.33 6.72
C ASP A 770 -6.93 36.23 7.68
N LEU A 771 -7.99 35.52 7.26
CA LEU A 771 -9.20 35.35 8.07
C LEU A 771 -8.96 34.45 9.29
N ILE A 772 -8.08 33.44 9.16
CA ILE A 772 -7.66 32.60 10.30
C ILE A 772 -6.85 33.43 11.30
N ASN A 773 -5.92 34.26 10.83
CA ASN A 773 -5.11 35.13 11.69
C ASN A 773 -6.00 36.15 12.42
N PHE A 774 -6.99 36.72 11.73
CA PHE A 774 -7.99 37.61 12.34
C PHE A 774 -8.84 36.90 13.40
N ILE A 775 -9.40 35.73 13.11
CA ILE A 775 -10.20 34.99 14.09
C ILE A 775 -9.34 34.59 15.29
N ASN A 776 -8.10 34.16 15.07
CA ASN A 776 -7.18 33.81 16.16
C ASN A 776 -6.76 35.02 17.00
N SER A 777 -6.61 36.21 16.42
CA SER A 777 -6.27 37.43 17.16
C SER A 777 -7.44 37.89 18.05
N GLN A 778 -8.68 37.71 17.61
CA GLN A 778 -9.89 37.98 18.41
C GLN A 778 -10.07 36.99 19.56
N VAL A 779 -9.83 35.70 19.32
CA VAL A 779 -9.88 34.65 20.36
C VAL A 779 -8.74 34.81 21.39
N GLY A 780 -7.58 35.32 20.98
CA GLY A 780 -6.45 35.61 21.87
C GLY A 780 -6.64 36.84 22.77
N ALA A 781 -7.56 37.74 22.41
CA ALA A 781 -7.80 39.00 23.13
C ALA A 781 -8.75 38.88 24.33
N GLY A 782 -9.25 37.68 24.67
CA GLY A 782 -10.16 37.48 25.81
C GLY A 782 -11.55 38.10 25.63
N ILE A 783 -11.96 38.38 24.39
CA ILE A 783 -13.31 38.83 24.07
C ILE A 783 -14.20 37.59 23.98
N ASP A 784 -14.76 37.16 25.11
CA ASP A 784 -15.73 36.06 25.21
C ASP A 784 -17.08 36.33 24.50
N ASN A 785 -17.24 37.50 23.86
CA ASN A 785 -18.54 37.98 23.35
C ASN A 785 -18.73 38.00 21.83
N LEU A 786 -17.74 37.65 21.00
CA LEU A 786 -17.99 37.40 19.58
C LEU A 786 -18.24 35.90 19.38
N LYS A 787 -19.51 35.51 19.31
CA LYS A 787 -19.90 34.14 18.99
C LYS A 787 -19.34 33.79 17.61
N ILE A 788 -18.47 32.78 17.54
CA ILE A 788 -17.96 32.21 16.28
C ILE A 788 -19.13 31.92 15.31
N ASP A 789 -20.30 31.55 15.84
CA ASP A 789 -21.54 31.33 15.11
C ASP A 789 -22.03 32.55 14.31
N GLU A 790 -21.80 33.77 14.81
CA GLU A 790 -22.17 35.00 14.10
C GLU A 790 -21.23 35.27 12.92
N ILE A 791 -19.92 35.03 13.08
CA ILE A 791 -18.92 35.18 12.00
C ILE A 791 -19.19 34.20 10.85
N ILE A 792 -19.67 32.99 11.14
CA ILE A 792 -20.05 31.97 10.15
C ILE A 792 -21.15 32.48 9.22
N ASN A 793 -22.11 33.26 9.73
CA ASN A 793 -23.21 33.82 8.94
C ASN A 793 -22.75 34.82 7.87
N TYR A 794 -21.50 35.29 7.95
CA TYR A 794 -20.95 36.25 7.00
C TYR A 794 -20.02 35.62 5.95
N ARG A 795 -19.71 34.32 6.03
CA ARG A 795 -18.95 33.57 5.00
C ARG A 795 -19.65 33.59 3.64
N ILE A 796 -18.91 33.68 2.53
CA ILE A 796 -19.45 33.50 1.18
C ILE A 796 -19.86 32.03 0.99
N ASP A 797 -21.15 31.81 0.72
CA ASP A 797 -21.76 30.51 0.44
C ASP A 797 -22.11 30.35 -1.05
N LEU A 798 -21.60 29.28 -1.66
CA LEU A 798 -21.76 28.97 -3.08
C LEU A 798 -22.35 27.56 -3.28
N THR A 799 -23.00 26.98 -2.26
CA THR A 799 -23.69 25.69 -2.42
C THR A 799 -24.76 25.76 -3.52
N PRO A 800 -24.94 24.69 -4.32
CA PRO A 800 -26.04 24.63 -5.28
C PRO A 800 -27.37 24.89 -4.56
N ARG A 801 -28.17 25.83 -5.08
CA ARG A 801 -29.50 26.16 -4.56
C ARG A 801 -30.58 25.43 -5.32
#